data_AF-A0A370F2F3-F1
#
_entry.id   AF-A0A370F2F3-F1
#
_cell.length_a   1.000
_cell.length_b   1.000
_cell.length_c   1.000
_cell.angle_alpha   90.00
_cell.angle_beta   90.00
_cell.angle_gamma   90.00
#
_symmetry.space_group_name_H-M   'P 1'
#
loop_
_entity.id
_entity.type
_entity.pdbx_description
1 polymer ?
#
loop_
_entity_poly.entity_id
_entity_poly.type
_entity_poly.pdbx_seq_one_letter_code
_entity_poly.pdbx_strand_id
1 'polypeptide(L)'
;MAAGSASSLSQYAATVACTNTGTTNVASLTSLPASFTAAYGDAISCVVKNTPKVTYWDNSTTANGVVNGGTGTWDATTANWTTQNGGTNGIWAGDTSVATFGGLVAGPFTVTVSGPQSMGGLTFSTTGYTLSGSTLTGAASTNVLTAASGVSATVSSVLAGTTAFEKQGPGTLTLSGTNTYSGGLAVKAGVLNSSAQLSALGGSVSVDNGASLNLSNPTAAQIVYTGPWNIAGTLSYAHAGTTPKSIYKPGPTTFTNATINVTGSSPLETLDGSNRRLVLTGSSTIGSGSLNVSNFGDVSLEGNVDTTLAVTVDSTSRLQIYNGTIKIGTLSGAGTVAAAITGTAPTLSVGNGNGSSTFSGKLSSAVALGTGTNNWGLIKEGTGTLTLSGASSYTGTTTVNAGTLVLANSTNCGLPNSCPLSGGGELIVAQNATVVAGVANSGNPNPIGVWYPVNAGPAKITLRGKLIGDSTLESNLPLLVLDGGELATSSPSLSSRALDYGTHVLGSNVQVLSNSTISAAGVNTYTPGGTGFDIAASATLSVTGYFYTGSGAADKGFSITGGGKMVFSGPDNTAQGAITVSNGTLQVGNGGTTGSIASHASVALSTTNGNLSFKRSNAYSFGKVISGAGNVSQDGSGTTTLSGASTYTGDTNINAGTLAVGVTNALPAASAIKVNAGTLSLGSFSQTLSNGLTVTGGTLDMGSGGALILSGGTSNVSAITGSGSITVNTGAVLNLTAGISASNVNIVMAGGSVNLGTFTHSFGTLTQTSSSTLTFGAGSSLTVASIGSLGTGQTLTASGWVAGSTHFYATAVNGTPARNTVGQTPLNQIKLGGNAVSATYWASGTPGELTAAGSYTFWDVVTGNSQIDGGSGTWDGSTLNWSDSAGAANGTWAGGTSVATFGGASGGTVTVSGTQSMGGLTF
;
A
#
# COMPACT_ATOMS: atom_id res chain seq x y z
N MET A 1 45.62 12.05 77.22
CA MET A 1 46.78 12.03 76.31
C MET A 1 48.00 11.62 77.12
N ALA A 2 48.66 10.51 76.77
CA ALA A 2 49.94 10.12 77.37
C ALA A 2 51.07 10.59 76.45
N ALA A 3 52.12 11.18 77.03
CA ALA A 3 53.28 11.69 76.32
C ALA A 3 54.18 10.53 75.84
N GLY A 4 54.56 10.51 74.56
CA GLY A 4 55.56 9.55 74.07
C GLY A 4 55.62 9.29 72.56
N SER A 5 54.60 9.58 71.78
CA SER A 5 54.66 9.45 70.31
C SER A 5 54.73 10.83 69.64
N ALA A 6 55.93 11.20 69.19
CA ALA A 6 56.17 12.37 68.35
C ALA A 6 55.65 12.11 66.93
N SER A 7 54.34 12.21 66.74
CA SER A 7 53.74 12.51 65.43
C SER A 7 53.12 13.90 65.55
N SER A 8 53.72 14.87 64.85
CA SER A 8 53.45 16.28 65.07
C SER A 8 52.00 16.64 64.68
N LEU A 9 51.24 17.21 65.61
CA LEU A 9 49.96 17.87 65.31
C LEU A 9 50.12 19.04 64.31
N SER A 10 51.36 19.47 64.00
CA SER A 10 51.70 20.55 63.07
C SER A 10 51.33 20.28 61.60
N GLN A 11 51.04 19.03 61.25
CA GLN A 11 50.66 18.65 59.88
C GLN A 11 49.15 18.79 59.60
N TYR A 12 48.33 19.09 60.62
CA TYR A 12 46.88 19.27 60.51
C TYR A 12 46.48 20.72 60.80
N ALA A 13 45.54 21.28 60.03
CA ALA A 13 44.82 22.49 60.46
C ALA A 13 43.71 22.05 61.43
N ALA A 14 44.02 22.04 62.72
CA ALA A 14 43.14 21.58 63.77
C ALA A 14 42.10 22.66 64.12
N THR A 15 40.85 22.40 63.78
CA THR A 15 39.71 23.15 64.33
C THR A 15 39.15 22.40 65.52
N VAL A 16 38.96 23.08 66.65
CA VAL A 16 38.33 22.48 67.83
C VAL A 16 36.88 22.92 67.89
N ALA A 17 35.99 21.96 68.18
CA ALA A 17 34.59 22.25 68.51
C ALA A 17 34.32 21.71 69.91
N CYS A 18 34.04 22.60 70.86
CA CYS A 18 33.75 22.23 72.24
C CYS A 18 32.27 22.43 72.55
N THR A 19 31.65 21.45 73.19
CA THR A 19 30.35 21.60 73.85
C THR A 19 30.57 21.69 75.35
N ASN A 20 29.89 22.61 76.02
CA ASN A 20 29.87 22.70 77.49
C ASN A 20 28.42 22.70 77.96
N THR A 21 28.12 21.90 78.97
CA THR A 21 26.81 21.91 79.66
C THR A 21 26.83 22.68 80.98
N GLY A 22 27.95 23.32 81.35
CA GLY A 22 28.07 24.23 82.50
C GLY A 22 28.14 25.71 82.11
N THR A 23 28.65 26.57 83.01
CA THR A 23 28.60 28.05 82.89
C THR A 23 29.75 28.65 82.08
N THR A 24 30.82 27.91 81.80
CA THR A 24 31.94 28.42 80.99
C THR A 24 31.57 28.51 79.50
N ASN A 25 31.69 29.70 78.90
CA ASN A 25 31.49 29.88 77.47
C ASN A 25 32.70 29.34 76.68
N VAL A 26 32.52 28.22 75.99
CA VAL A 26 33.55 27.55 75.18
C VAL A 26 33.46 27.87 73.68
N ALA A 27 32.58 28.78 73.27
CA ALA A 27 32.31 29.07 71.86
C ALA A 27 33.50 29.69 71.09
N SER A 28 34.51 30.23 71.79
CA SER A 28 35.71 30.84 71.18
C SER A 28 36.89 29.87 70.98
N LEU A 29 36.81 28.64 71.48
CA LEU A 29 37.87 27.63 71.35
C LEU A 29 37.86 27.01 69.95
N THR A 30 38.60 27.64 69.02
CA THR A 30 38.58 27.26 67.59
C THR A 30 39.86 26.60 67.07
N SER A 31 40.97 26.59 67.82
CA SER A 31 42.25 25.96 67.42
C SER A 31 43.09 25.50 68.63
N LEU A 32 44.14 24.70 68.42
CA LEU A 32 45.08 24.25 69.46
C LEU A 32 46.51 24.75 69.22
N PRO A 33 47.31 24.96 70.30
CA PRO A 33 46.94 24.76 71.70
C PRO A 33 46.07 25.92 72.23
N ALA A 34 45.04 25.59 73.01
CA ALA A 34 44.18 26.57 73.67
C ALA A 34 44.28 26.40 75.19
N SER A 35 44.44 27.52 75.90
CA SER A 35 44.44 27.58 77.36
C SER A 35 43.16 28.25 77.84
N PHE A 36 42.36 27.53 78.63
CA PHE A 36 41.22 28.10 79.35
C PHE A 36 41.08 27.41 80.71
N THR A 37 40.42 28.08 81.65
CA THR A 37 40.20 27.58 83.00
C THR A 37 38.73 27.20 83.15
N ALA A 38 38.44 25.92 83.38
CA ALA A 38 37.06 25.45 83.62
C ALA A 38 36.59 25.80 85.03
N ALA A 39 35.28 26.06 85.20
CA ALA A 39 34.65 26.26 86.50
C ALA A 39 34.19 24.92 87.10
N TYR A 40 34.07 24.87 88.44
CA TYR A 40 33.59 23.68 89.15
C TYR A 40 32.15 23.35 88.75
N GLY A 41 31.93 22.16 88.18
CA GLY A 41 30.62 21.71 87.66
C GLY A 41 30.47 21.75 86.13
N ASP A 42 31.45 22.27 85.38
CA ASP A 42 31.46 22.20 83.91
C ASP A 42 31.72 20.77 83.40
N ALA A 43 31.02 20.37 82.34
CA ALA A 43 31.31 19.16 81.57
C ALA A 43 31.61 19.54 80.11
N ILE A 44 32.90 19.74 79.83
CA ILE A 44 33.38 20.24 78.54
C ILE A 44 33.89 19.07 77.70
N SER A 45 33.27 18.85 76.55
CA SER A 45 33.69 17.86 75.56
C SER A 45 34.17 18.57 74.31
N CYS A 46 35.46 18.41 73.98
CA CYS A 46 36.07 19.03 72.80
C CYS A 46 36.41 17.96 71.76
N VAL A 47 35.91 18.14 70.55
CA VAL A 47 36.24 17.31 69.39
C VAL A 47 37.23 18.07 68.51
N VAL A 48 38.39 17.46 68.23
CA VAL A 48 39.34 17.96 67.24
C VAL A 48 38.89 17.50 65.87
N LYS A 49 38.54 18.44 64.99
CA LYS A 49 38.31 18.20 63.57
C LYS A 49 39.57 18.60 62.80
N ASN A 50 40.29 17.59 62.31
CA ASN A 50 41.36 17.81 61.35
C ASN A 50 40.74 18.19 60.01
N THR A 51 41.11 19.36 59.49
CA THR A 51 40.73 19.75 58.13
C THR A 51 41.78 19.24 57.12
N PRO A 52 41.37 18.73 55.94
CA PRO A 52 42.28 18.28 54.90
C PRO A 52 43.29 19.36 54.53
N LYS A 53 44.59 19.04 54.58
CA LYS A 53 45.66 19.95 54.13
C LYS A 53 45.94 19.72 52.66
N VAL A 54 45.95 20.79 51.86
CA VAL A 54 46.44 20.76 50.47
C VAL A 54 47.95 21.01 50.50
N THR A 55 48.73 20.10 49.93
CA THR A 55 50.20 20.19 49.88
C THR A 55 50.70 20.07 48.45
N TYR A 56 51.85 20.67 48.16
CA TYR A 56 52.36 20.85 46.80
C TYR A 56 53.67 20.09 46.64
N TRP A 57 53.77 19.27 45.60
CA TRP A 57 54.96 18.51 45.24
C TRP A 57 56.03 19.47 44.71
N ASP A 58 57.15 19.58 45.43
CA ASP A 58 58.17 20.58 45.14
C ASP A 58 59.53 19.96 44.85
N ASN A 59 59.92 18.91 45.60
CA ASN A 59 61.16 18.17 45.35
C ASN A 59 62.42 19.06 45.29
N SER A 60 62.41 20.18 46.03
CA SER A 60 63.54 21.09 46.23
C SER A 60 63.93 21.10 47.72
N THR A 61 65.22 21.29 48.01
CA THR A 61 65.69 21.44 49.41
C THR A 61 65.76 22.91 49.85
N THR A 62 65.33 23.85 49.00
CA THR A 62 65.44 25.30 49.22
C THR A 62 64.08 25.98 49.12
N ALA A 63 63.69 26.72 50.17
CA ALA A 63 62.48 27.56 50.18
C ALA A 63 62.69 28.79 49.28
N ASN A 64 62.33 28.68 48.01
CA ASN A 64 62.59 29.68 46.97
C ASN A 64 61.32 30.46 46.54
N GLY A 65 60.18 30.24 47.21
CA GLY A 65 58.93 30.94 46.93
C GLY A 65 58.17 30.40 45.71
N VAL A 66 58.60 29.28 45.12
CA VAL A 66 58.01 28.67 43.92
C VAL A 66 57.78 27.18 44.18
N VAL A 67 56.69 26.61 43.65
CA VAL A 67 56.52 25.14 43.59
C VAL A 67 57.25 24.65 42.34
N ASN A 68 58.38 23.96 42.50
CA ASN A 68 59.24 23.50 41.43
C ASN A 68 58.68 22.25 40.72
N GLY A 69 58.22 21.28 41.48
CA GLY A 69 57.77 19.99 40.95
C GLY A 69 58.93 19.08 40.48
N GLY A 70 58.62 18.08 39.65
CA GLY A 70 59.62 17.21 39.02
C GLY A 70 59.59 15.74 39.46
N THR A 71 60.60 14.98 39.04
CA THR A 71 60.78 13.54 39.36
C THR A 71 61.38 13.36 40.76
N GLY A 72 60.86 12.43 41.56
CA GLY A 72 61.41 12.14 42.89
C GLY A 72 60.68 10.99 43.61
N THR A 73 60.97 10.81 44.90
CA THR A 73 60.39 9.74 45.74
C THR A 73 59.40 10.32 46.74
N TRP A 74 58.16 9.81 46.72
CA TRP A 74 57.16 10.11 47.73
C TRP A 74 57.20 9.02 48.81
N ASP A 75 57.73 9.37 49.98
CA ASP A 75 57.73 8.53 51.17
C ASP A 75 57.24 9.33 52.41
N ALA A 76 57.20 8.69 53.58
CA ALA A 76 56.72 9.29 54.82
C ALA A 76 57.77 10.12 55.59
N THR A 77 59.02 10.11 55.13
CA THR A 77 60.19 10.62 55.87
C THR A 77 60.90 11.80 55.19
N THR A 78 60.81 11.90 53.88
CA THR A 78 61.53 12.88 53.07
C THR A 78 60.71 14.15 52.92
N ALA A 79 61.35 15.30 53.15
CA ALA A 79 60.70 16.60 53.09
C ALA A 79 60.59 17.13 51.65
N ASN A 80 59.60 16.63 50.90
CA ASN A 80 59.37 16.98 49.49
C ASN A 80 58.08 17.80 49.23
N TRP A 81 57.34 18.14 50.29
CA TRP A 81 56.01 18.76 50.20
C TRP A 81 56.01 20.17 50.75
N THR A 82 55.48 21.13 50.00
CA THR A 82 55.44 22.56 50.38
C THR A 82 54.02 23.13 50.39
N THR A 83 53.91 24.44 50.68
CA THR A 83 52.68 25.23 50.60
C THR A 83 52.46 25.77 49.18
N GLN A 84 51.29 26.34 48.90
CA GLN A 84 51.00 26.91 47.56
C GLN A 84 52.03 27.95 47.08
N ASN A 85 52.73 28.58 48.02
CA ASN A 85 53.69 29.65 47.76
C ASN A 85 55.16 29.16 47.79
N GLY A 86 55.44 27.85 47.72
CA GLY A 86 56.82 27.34 47.69
C GLY A 86 57.64 27.67 48.94
N GLY A 87 57.02 27.54 50.13
CA GLY A 87 57.69 27.71 51.41
C GLY A 87 58.64 26.56 51.76
N THR A 88 59.03 26.44 53.03
CA THR A 88 59.89 25.35 53.49
C THR A 88 59.21 23.99 53.33
N ASN A 89 59.94 23.03 52.76
CA ASN A 89 59.42 21.70 52.54
C ASN A 89 59.32 20.90 53.84
N GLY A 90 58.26 20.11 53.95
CA GLY A 90 58.00 19.17 55.02
C GLY A 90 57.69 17.77 54.47
N ILE A 91 57.55 16.83 55.40
CA ILE A 91 57.15 15.46 55.10
C ILE A 91 55.69 15.39 54.61
N TRP A 92 55.31 14.28 53.98
CA TRP A 92 53.93 14.04 53.56
C TRP A 92 52.97 14.09 54.76
N ALA A 93 51.89 14.87 54.63
CA ALA A 93 50.95 15.11 55.72
C ALA A 93 50.06 13.90 56.06
N GLY A 94 49.92 12.93 55.15
CA GLY A 94 49.14 11.71 55.36
C GLY A 94 47.62 11.92 55.44
N ASP A 95 46.92 10.83 55.79
CA ASP A 95 45.48 10.81 56.10
C ASP A 95 44.61 11.43 54.98
N THR A 96 43.76 12.40 55.27
CA THR A 96 42.83 13.02 54.31
C THR A 96 43.46 14.17 53.50
N SER A 97 44.78 14.34 53.54
CA SER A 97 45.47 15.44 52.83
C SER A 97 45.48 15.26 51.31
N VAL A 98 45.45 16.36 50.57
CA VAL A 98 45.45 16.37 49.09
C VAL A 98 46.86 16.65 48.56
N ALA A 99 47.34 15.76 47.70
CA ALA A 99 48.62 15.91 47.00
C ALA A 99 48.46 16.68 45.69
N THR A 100 49.16 17.81 45.54
CA THR A 100 49.09 18.65 44.34
C THR A 100 50.39 18.62 43.56
N PHE A 101 50.33 18.16 42.31
CA PHE A 101 51.44 18.07 41.37
C PHE A 101 51.33 19.20 40.35
N GLY A 102 52.23 20.17 40.47
CA GLY A 102 52.32 21.34 39.61
C GLY A 102 53.75 21.61 39.16
N GLY A 103 54.10 22.89 39.04
CA GLY A 103 55.42 23.31 38.56
C GLY A 103 55.31 24.17 37.30
N LEU A 104 56.29 25.06 37.11
CA LEU A 104 56.32 26.01 35.99
C LEU A 104 56.61 25.35 34.64
N VAL A 105 57.11 24.11 34.63
CA VAL A 105 57.56 23.40 33.43
C VAL A 105 56.82 22.08 33.33
N ALA A 106 56.32 21.75 32.14
CA ALA A 106 55.79 20.43 31.83
C ALA A 106 56.92 19.44 31.47
N GLY A 107 56.75 18.17 31.79
CA GLY A 107 57.72 17.14 31.39
C GLY A 107 57.20 15.74 31.70
N PRO A 108 57.85 14.68 31.22
CA PRO A 108 57.65 13.38 31.84
C PRO A 108 58.29 13.42 33.23
N PHE A 109 57.46 13.52 34.27
CA PHE A 109 57.92 13.46 35.66
C PHE A 109 57.43 12.18 36.30
N THR A 110 58.35 11.40 36.89
CA THR A 110 57.97 10.19 37.62
C THR A 110 58.10 10.42 39.12
N VAL A 111 56.99 10.30 39.84
CA VAL A 111 57.00 10.31 41.30
C VAL A 111 56.85 8.88 41.78
N THR A 112 57.90 8.35 42.41
CA THR A 112 57.93 6.97 42.91
C THR A 112 57.38 6.92 44.33
N VAL A 113 56.18 6.38 44.50
CA VAL A 113 55.55 6.11 45.80
C VAL A 113 56.29 4.96 46.47
N SER A 114 56.96 5.23 47.59
CA SER A 114 57.70 4.26 48.39
C SER A 114 56.95 3.96 49.68
N GLY A 115 56.59 2.69 49.85
CA GLY A 115 55.68 2.23 50.90
C GLY A 115 54.22 2.72 50.72
N PRO A 116 53.25 2.12 51.43
CA PRO A 116 51.86 2.58 51.37
C PRO A 116 51.72 4.00 51.92
N GLN A 117 51.08 4.89 51.16
CA GLN A 117 50.78 6.27 51.59
C GLN A 117 49.26 6.47 51.67
N SER A 118 48.79 7.15 52.71
CA SER A 118 47.39 7.55 52.84
C SER A 118 47.18 8.96 52.29
N MET A 119 46.07 9.18 51.57
CA MET A 119 45.72 10.48 50.98
C MET A 119 44.20 10.69 50.92
N GLY A 120 43.76 11.96 50.84
CA GLY A 120 42.37 12.34 50.59
C GLY A 120 42.09 12.83 49.17
N GLY A 121 43.12 12.96 48.34
CA GLY A 121 42.96 13.30 46.93
C GLY A 121 44.28 13.59 46.21
N LEU A 122 44.21 13.64 44.88
CA LEU A 122 45.32 14.02 43.99
C LEU A 122 44.88 15.17 43.09
N THR A 123 45.71 16.17 42.89
CA THR A 123 45.47 17.28 41.95
C THR A 123 46.66 17.45 41.02
N PHE A 124 46.42 17.49 39.72
CA PHE A 124 47.42 17.73 38.68
C PHE A 124 47.10 19.04 37.96
N SER A 125 48.01 20.01 38.08
CA SER A 125 47.92 21.30 37.39
C SER A 125 48.91 21.43 36.22
N THR A 126 49.86 20.51 36.11
CA THR A 126 50.87 20.47 35.03
C THR A 126 50.88 19.09 34.37
N THR A 127 51.00 19.03 33.05
CA THR A 127 50.94 17.78 32.28
C THR A 127 52.22 16.95 32.41
N GLY A 128 52.08 15.62 32.33
CA GLY A 128 53.20 14.67 32.19
C GLY A 128 53.67 14.01 33.49
N TYR A 129 52.99 14.23 34.62
CA TYR A 129 53.24 13.48 35.85
C TYR A 129 52.77 12.01 35.74
N THR A 130 53.63 11.10 36.19
CA THR A 130 53.36 9.67 36.37
C THR A 130 53.66 9.29 37.82
N LEU A 131 52.64 8.88 38.58
CA LEU A 131 52.83 8.31 39.92
C LEU A 131 53.02 6.79 39.80
N SER A 132 54.12 6.23 40.29
CA SER A 132 54.41 4.80 40.15
C SER A 132 54.96 4.22 41.46
N GLY A 133 54.95 2.89 41.63
CA GLY A 133 55.48 2.24 42.82
C GLY A 133 54.38 1.62 43.70
N SER A 134 54.42 1.91 45.00
CA SER A 134 53.56 1.30 46.02
C SER A 134 52.11 1.83 46.01
N THR A 135 51.35 1.56 47.07
CA THR A 135 49.92 1.81 47.21
C THR A 135 49.60 3.22 47.71
N LEU A 136 48.58 3.85 47.13
CA LEU A 136 47.93 5.07 47.62
C LEU A 136 46.54 4.74 48.17
N THR A 137 46.39 4.79 49.50
CA THR A 137 45.14 4.44 50.20
C THR A 137 44.28 5.68 50.42
N GLY A 138 43.08 5.70 49.83
CA GLY A 138 42.09 6.76 50.03
C GLY A 138 41.54 6.75 51.46
N ALA A 139 41.64 7.88 52.15
CA ALA A 139 41.19 8.06 53.53
C ALA A 139 40.06 9.09 53.70
N ALA A 140 39.78 9.92 52.68
CA ALA A 140 38.65 10.84 52.72
C ALA A 140 37.33 10.08 52.51
N SER A 141 36.20 10.66 52.93
CA SER A 141 34.86 10.15 52.60
C SER A 141 34.65 10.04 51.09
N THR A 142 35.33 10.91 50.34
CA THR A 142 35.39 10.92 48.88
C THR A 142 36.76 11.43 48.46
N ASN A 143 37.53 10.61 47.76
CA ASN A 143 38.90 10.92 47.36
C ASN A 143 38.90 11.54 45.96
N VAL A 144 39.12 12.84 45.87
CA VAL A 144 39.02 13.59 44.61
C VAL A 144 40.34 13.50 43.84
N LEU A 145 40.25 13.10 42.57
CA LEU A 145 41.32 13.08 41.59
C LEU A 145 41.07 14.18 40.56
N THR A 146 41.85 15.25 40.56
CA THR A 146 41.63 16.42 39.70
C THR A 146 42.72 16.53 38.65
N ALA A 147 42.33 16.70 37.38
CA ALA A 147 43.24 17.12 36.31
C ALA A 147 42.73 18.43 35.69
N ALA A 148 43.55 19.48 35.68
CA ALA A 148 43.18 20.78 35.15
C ALA A 148 42.99 20.77 33.61
N SER A 149 42.49 21.86 33.04
CA SER A 149 42.27 21.96 31.59
C SER A 149 43.56 21.79 30.80
N GLY A 150 43.52 20.94 29.76
CA GLY A 150 44.70 20.60 28.95
C GLY A 150 45.75 19.73 29.66
N VAL A 151 45.52 19.34 30.92
CA VAL A 151 46.46 18.51 31.69
C VAL A 151 46.18 17.03 31.47
N SER A 152 47.25 16.26 31.26
CA SER A 152 47.23 14.80 31.28
C SER A 152 48.19 14.27 32.34
N ALA A 153 47.75 13.30 33.14
CA ALA A 153 48.58 12.64 34.16
C ALA A 153 48.29 11.14 34.24
N THR A 154 49.25 10.37 34.75
CA THR A 154 49.15 8.92 34.91
C THR A 154 49.35 8.52 36.36
N VAL A 155 48.52 7.60 36.86
CA VAL A 155 48.66 6.96 38.17
C VAL A 155 48.81 5.46 37.93
N SER A 156 50.05 5.00 37.99
CA SER A 156 50.46 3.60 37.91
C SER A 156 50.58 2.95 39.30
N SER A 157 50.65 3.73 40.37
CA SER A 157 50.49 3.25 41.74
C SER A 157 49.10 2.65 41.99
N VAL A 158 49.01 1.66 42.88
CA VAL A 158 47.74 1.02 43.26
C VAL A 158 46.89 1.99 44.08
N LEU A 159 45.71 2.39 43.60
CA LEU A 159 44.71 3.07 44.43
C LEU A 159 43.96 2.03 45.28
N ALA A 160 43.92 2.20 46.60
CA ALA A 160 43.29 1.29 47.54
C ALA A 160 42.40 2.04 48.56
N GLY A 161 41.73 1.32 49.45
CA GLY A 161 40.87 1.87 50.51
C GLY A 161 39.40 1.49 50.34
N THR A 162 38.54 1.90 51.26
CA THR A 162 37.10 1.53 51.22
C THR A 162 36.16 2.63 50.75
N THR A 163 36.66 3.85 50.63
CA THR A 163 35.88 5.05 50.29
C THR A 163 35.90 5.35 48.79
N ALA A 164 34.99 6.21 48.35
CA ALA A 164 34.78 6.50 46.92
C ALA A 164 35.93 7.33 46.32
N PHE A 165 36.13 7.21 45.01
CA PHE A 165 37.04 8.02 44.22
C PHE A 165 36.27 8.84 43.18
N GLU A 166 36.63 10.11 43.01
CA GLU A 166 35.98 11.00 42.04
C GLU A 166 36.97 11.69 41.13
N LYS A 167 36.89 11.44 39.82
CA LYS A 167 37.61 12.22 38.82
C LYS A 167 36.87 13.54 38.56
N GLN A 168 37.54 14.65 38.85
CA GLN A 168 37.10 16.01 38.57
C GLN A 168 38.08 16.75 37.63
N GLY A 169 37.68 17.96 37.20
CA GLY A 169 38.44 18.79 36.28
C GLY A 169 38.40 18.32 34.82
N PRO A 170 38.52 19.22 33.83
CA PRO A 170 38.34 18.90 32.42
C PRO A 170 39.50 18.13 31.78
N GLY A 171 40.63 17.95 32.47
CA GLY A 171 41.79 17.22 31.98
C GLY A 171 41.61 15.70 31.92
N THR A 172 42.66 15.03 31.46
CA THR A 172 42.73 13.56 31.31
C THR A 172 43.54 12.94 32.45
N LEU A 173 43.00 11.89 33.08
CA LEU A 173 43.73 11.07 34.03
C LEU A 173 43.79 9.63 33.53
N THR A 174 44.96 9.00 33.58
CA THR A 174 45.16 7.60 33.19
C THR A 174 45.50 6.76 34.40
N LEU A 175 44.67 5.77 34.74
CA LEU A 175 44.92 4.79 35.78
C LEU A 175 45.48 3.51 35.14
N SER A 176 46.76 3.23 35.36
CA SER A 176 47.44 2.07 34.78
C SER A 176 47.87 1.03 35.82
N GLY A 177 47.78 1.35 37.12
CA GLY A 177 48.03 0.42 38.22
C GLY A 177 46.81 -0.43 38.57
N THR A 178 47.02 -1.70 38.97
CA THR A 178 45.95 -2.62 39.42
C THR A 178 45.34 -2.13 40.73
N ASN A 179 44.32 -1.28 40.64
CA ASN A 179 43.65 -0.65 41.79
C ASN A 179 42.85 -1.68 42.60
N THR A 180 42.70 -1.49 43.91
CA THR A 180 42.06 -2.45 44.84
C THR A 180 41.01 -1.80 45.76
N TYR A 181 40.58 -0.57 45.47
CA TYR A 181 39.67 0.20 46.32
C TYR A 181 38.23 -0.30 46.27
N SER A 182 37.50 -0.27 47.40
CA SER A 182 36.13 -0.78 47.50
C SER A 182 34.98 0.18 47.23
N GLY A 183 35.26 1.48 47.31
CA GLY A 183 34.23 2.50 47.18
C GLY A 183 33.77 2.70 45.74
N GLY A 184 32.79 3.59 45.56
CA GLY A 184 32.31 3.96 44.22
C GLY A 184 33.35 4.75 43.42
N LEU A 185 33.18 4.79 42.10
CA LEU A 185 33.93 5.61 41.17
C LEU A 185 32.98 6.60 40.49
N ALA A 186 33.24 7.91 40.59
CA ALA A 186 32.54 8.91 39.80
C ALA A 186 33.48 9.64 38.85
N VAL A 187 33.06 9.84 37.60
CA VAL A 187 33.73 10.74 36.66
C VAL A 187 32.83 11.95 36.46
N LYS A 188 33.14 13.03 37.16
CA LYS A 188 32.36 14.27 37.19
C LYS A 188 32.69 15.20 36.02
N ALA A 189 33.93 15.19 35.56
CA ALA A 189 34.38 15.98 34.41
C ALA A 189 35.65 15.41 33.76
N GLY A 190 35.87 15.79 32.50
CA GLY A 190 37.04 15.41 31.72
C GLY A 190 37.06 13.93 31.37
N VAL A 191 38.27 13.39 31.20
CA VAL A 191 38.49 12.01 30.74
C VAL A 191 39.20 11.20 31.82
N LEU A 192 38.68 10.02 32.14
CA LEU A 192 39.36 8.98 32.91
C LEU A 192 39.64 7.79 32.01
N ASN A 193 40.91 7.57 31.68
CA ASN A 193 41.36 6.34 31.03
C ASN A 193 41.75 5.33 32.10
N SER A 194 41.29 4.09 32.00
CA SER A 194 41.74 3.00 32.88
C SER A 194 42.12 1.81 32.03
N SER A 195 43.38 1.38 32.14
CA SER A 195 43.86 0.13 31.55
C SER A 195 44.00 -1.01 32.55
N ALA A 196 43.90 -0.68 33.83
CA ALA A 196 44.09 -1.62 34.91
C ALA A 196 42.79 -2.26 35.38
N GLN A 197 42.92 -3.41 36.05
CA GLN A 197 41.86 -3.94 36.89
C GLN A 197 41.52 -2.86 37.94
N LEU A 198 40.29 -2.35 37.92
CA LEU A 198 39.71 -1.58 39.03
C LEU A 198 39.30 -2.58 40.12
N SER A 199 40.24 -3.43 40.54
CA SER A 199 39.97 -4.74 41.13
C SER A 199 39.11 -4.64 42.38
N ALA A 200 37.93 -5.24 42.20
CA ALA A 200 36.82 -5.38 43.10
C ALA A 200 36.18 -4.00 43.44
N LEU A 201 34.86 -3.82 43.43
CA LEU A 201 34.03 -4.01 44.62
C LEU A 201 32.65 -3.39 44.34
N GLY A 202 31.64 -3.80 45.10
CA GLY A 202 30.23 -3.41 44.95
C GLY A 202 29.86 -1.94 45.14
N GLY A 203 30.80 -1.00 44.95
CA GLY A 203 30.55 0.45 44.89
C GLY A 203 29.95 0.90 43.55
N SER A 204 29.26 2.04 43.54
CA SER A 204 28.63 2.58 42.34
C SER A 204 29.64 3.11 41.31
N VAL A 205 29.33 3.01 40.02
CA VAL A 205 30.07 3.71 38.95
C VAL A 205 29.18 4.82 38.39
N SER A 206 29.68 6.04 38.28
CA SER A 206 28.95 7.13 37.63
C SER A 206 29.81 7.93 36.68
N VAL A 207 29.20 8.41 35.60
CA VAL A 207 29.84 9.30 34.63
C VAL A 207 28.85 10.41 34.32
N ASP A 208 29.16 11.62 34.74
CA ASP A 208 28.27 12.78 34.57
C ASP A 208 28.25 13.23 33.10
N ASN A 209 27.25 14.03 32.72
CA ASN A 209 27.11 14.54 31.36
C ASN A 209 28.36 15.33 30.93
N GLY A 210 28.88 15.05 29.73
CA GLY A 210 30.11 15.64 29.21
C GLY A 210 31.42 15.04 29.76
N ALA A 211 31.37 14.11 30.71
CA ALA A 211 32.53 13.36 31.17
C ALA A 211 32.72 12.05 30.38
N SER A 212 33.93 11.48 30.42
CA SER A 212 34.26 10.23 29.73
C SER A 212 35.03 9.26 30.61
N LEU A 213 34.57 8.00 30.66
CA LEU A 213 35.29 6.86 31.21
C LEU A 213 35.69 5.93 30.06
N ASN A 214 36.99 5.76 29.82
CA ASN A 214 37.53 4.87 28.81
C ASN A 214 38.20 3.68 29.48
N LEU A 215 37.63 2.50 29.29
CA LEU A 215 38.14 1.23 29.77
C LEU A 215 38.84 0.52 28.62
N SER A 216 40.14 0.29 28.72
CA SER A 216 40.91 -0.31 27.62
C SER A 216 41.78 -1.47 28.10
N ASN A 217 41.81 -2.59 27.38
CA ASN A 217 42.74 -3.69 27.63
C ASN A 217 42.79 -4.18 29.10
N PRO A 218 41.65 -4.56 29.70
CA PRO A 218 41.63 -5.01 31.09
C PRO A 218 42.68 -6.10 31.32
N THR A 219 43.33 -6.14 32.49
CA THR A 219 44.38 -7.15 32.74
C THR A 219 43.79 -8.54 32.99
N ALA A 220 42.60 -8.62 33.58
CA ALA A 220 41.85 -9.85 33.81
C ALA A 220 41.02 -10.28 32.58
N ALA A 221 40.77 -11.60 32.44
CA ALA A 221 39.91 -12.15 31.39
C ALA A 221 38.44 -11.71 31.53
N GLN A 222 37.98 -11.51 32.77
CA GLN A 222 36.68 -10.95 33.07
C GLN A 222 36.80 -10.00 34.26
N ILE A 223 36.19 -8.82 34.14
CA ILE A 223 35.98 -7.89 35.25
C ILE A 223 34.50 -7.83 35.57
N VAL A 224 34.13 -8.14 36.81
CA VAL A 224 32.74 -8.10 37.29
C VAL A 224 32.50 -6.84 38.10
N TYR A 225 31.53 -6.02 37.69
CA TYR A 225 31.10 -4.81 38.41
C TYR A 225 29.75 -5.04 39.07
N THR A 226 29.72 -5.24 40.39
CA THR A 226 28.47 -5.58 41.10
C THR A 226 27.67 -4.38 41.62
N GLY A 227 28.29 -3.22 41.80
CA GLY A 227 27.58 -2.00 42.23
C GLY A 227 26.82 -1.30 41.09
N PRO A 228 25.88 -0.39 41.38
CA PRO A 228 25.02 0.22 40.37
C PRO A 228 25.81 1.13 39.41
N TRP A 229 25.41 1.19 38.13
CA TRP A 229 25.97 2.15 37.18
C TRP A 229 24.97 3.28 36.90
N ASN A 230 25.43 4.53 36.95
CA ASN A 230 24.68 5.74 36.61
C ASN A 230 25.47 6.54 35.56
N ILE A 231 25.21 6.27 34.28
CA ILE A 231 26.00 6.83 33.18
C ILE A 231 25.15 7.87 32.44
N ALA A 232 25.61 9.12 32.42
CA ALA A 232 25.05 10.21 31.64
C ALA A 232 26.03 10.76 30.59
N GLY A 233 27.33 10.54 30.77
CA GLY A 233 28.37 10.90 29.80
C GLY A 233 28.74 9.76 28.84
N THR A 234 30.02 9.69 28.48
CA THR A 234 30.55 8.67 27.56
C THR A 234 31.24 7.54 28.33
N LEU A 235 30.84 6.30 28.05
CA LEU A 235 31.55 5.10 28.46
C LEU A 235 32.11 4.40 27.22
N SER A 236 33.43 4.30 27.11
CA SER A 236 34.07 3.57 26.01
C SER A 236 34.75 2.31 26.53
N TYR A 237 34.52 1.18 25.87
CA TYR A 237 35.26 -0.05 26.07
C TYR A 237 36.02 -0.42 24.80
N ALA A 238 37.32 -0.68 24.95
CA ALA A 238 38.18 -1.13 23.86
C ALA A 238 39.03 -2.33 24.31
N HIS A 239 39.10 -3.35 23.47
CA HIS A 239 39.98 -4.51 23.68
C HIS A 239 40.89 -4.72 22.48
N ALA A 240 42.19 -4.89 22.74
CA ALA A 240 43.20 -5.30 21.79
C ALA A 240 43.67 -6.74 22.07
N GLY A 241 43.82 -7.52 21.01
CA GLY A 241 44.24 -8.92 21.04
C GLY A 241 43.18 -9.88 20.49
N THR A 242 43.54 -11.17 20.44
CA THR A 242 42.68 -12.26 19.98
C THR A 242 41.95 -12.98 21.11
N THR A 243 42.40 -12.85 22.36
CA THR A 243 41.77 -13.44 23.54
C THR A 243 40.74 -12.46 24.12
N PRO A 244 39.42 -12.72 23.98
CA PRO A 244 38.40 -11.81 24.44
C PRO A 244 38.51 -11.57 25.94
N LYS A 245 38.41 -10.29 26.32
CA LYS A 245 38.27 -9.88 27.71
C LYS A 245 36.90 -9.25 27.88
N SER A 246 36.25 -9.56 28.99
CA SER A 246 34.87 -9.18 29.24
C SER A 246 34.73 -8.20 30.41
N ILE A 247 33.84 -7.22 30.24
CA ILE A 247 33.25 -6.48 31.35
C ILE A 247 31.86 -7.08 31.58
N TYR A 248 31.64 -7.62 32.77
CA TYR A 248 30.36 -8.19 33.19
C TYR A 248 29.70 -7.29 34.24
N LYS A 249 28.54 -6.74 33.92
CA LYS A 249 27.77 -5.87 34.82
C LYS A 249 26.46 -6.55 35.24
N PRO A 250 26.45 -7.29 36.37
CA PRO A 250 25.22 -7.83 36.94
C PRO A 250 24.36 -6.74 37.59
N GLY A 251 23.04 -6.83 37.43
CA GLY A 251 22.07 -5.99 38.13
C GLY A 251 21.87 -4.60 37.52
N PRO A 252 21.07 -3.73 38.16
CA PRO A 252 20.51 -2.51 37.55
C PRO A 252 21.58 -1.54 37.03
N THR A 253 21.27 -0.90 35.91
CA THR A 253 22.11 0.07 35.19
C THR A 253 21.24 1.22 34.69
N THR A 254 21.55 2.45 35.07
CA THR A 254 20.81 3.64 34.61
C THR A 254 21.65 4.37 33.57
N PHE A 255 21.07 4.56 32.38
CA PHE A 255 21.63 5.37 31.31
C PHE A 255 20.79 6.65 31.17
N THR A 256 21.41 7.81 31.04
CA THR A 256 20.67 9.07 30.88
C THR A 256 21.31 9.89 29.77
N ASN A 257 20.79 9.75 28.56
CA ASN A 257 21.41 10.28 27.34
C ASN A 257 22.89 9.87 27.18
N ALA A 258 23.21 8.65 27.62
CA ALA A 258 24.58 8.15 27.64
C ALA A 258 25.09 7.80 26.24
N THR A 259 26.41 7.91 26.02
CA THR A 259 27.06 7.34 24.84
C THR A 259 27.93 6.16 25.25
N ILE A 260 27.59 4.96 24.79
CA ILE A 260 28.33 3.74 25.06
C ILE A 260 29.02 3.31 23.77
N ASN A 261 30.35 3.28 23.76
CA ASN A 261 31.14 2.84 22.61
C ASN A 261 31.82 1.52 22.93
N VAL A 262 31.64 0.50 22.09
CA VAL A 262 32.30 -0.79 22.24
C VAL A 262 33.07 -1.13 20.98
N THR A 263 34.39 -1.32 21.14
CA THR A 263 35.32 -1.63 20.05
C THR A 263 36.20 -2.82 20.39
N GLY A 264 36.77 -3.45 19.37
CA GLY A 264 38.04 -4.14 19.58
C GLY A 264 38.83 -4.34 18.30
N SER A 265 39.60 -5.44 18.23
CA SER A 265 40.72 -5.53 17.30
C SER A 265 40.73 -6.74 16.37
N SER A 266 39.88 -7.74 16.60
CA SER A 266 39.84 -8.95 15.76
C SER A 266 38.43 -9.53 15.68
N PRO A 267 38.11 -10.26 14.59
CA PRO A 267 36.93 -11.11 14.52
C PRO A 267 36.96 -12.14 15.67
N LEU A 268 35.82 -12.34 16.32
CA LEU A 268 35.64 -13.43 17.28
C LEU A 268 35.08 -14.65 16.54
N GLU A 269 35.88 -15.73 16.46
CA GLU A 269 35.63 -16.88 15.59
C GLU A 269 34.49 -17.81 16.07
N THR A 270 34.03 -17.74 17.33
CA THR A 270 32.95 -18.61 17.84
C THR A 270 31.78 -17.87 18.48
N LEU A 271 30.56 -18.32 18.16
CA LEU A 271 29.26 -17.90 18.72
C LEU A 271 28.93 -18.58 20.07
N ASP A 272 29.94 -19.05 20.81
CA ASP A 272 29.76 -19.96 21.94
C ASP A 272 29.35 -19.30 23.27
N GLY A 273 29.23 -17.97 23.30
CA GLY A 273 28.86 -17.23 24.51
C GLY A 273 29.91 -17.25 25.62
N SER A 274 31.10 -17.83 25.40
CA SER A 274 32.24 -17.72 26.33
C SER A 274 33.09 -16.47 26.06
N ASN A 275 32.92 -15.86 24.87
CA ASN A 275 33.80 -14.83 24.32
C ASN A 275 33.17 -13.43 24.22
N ARG A 276 32.59 -12.93 25.33
CA ARG A 276 31.86 -11.64 25.38
C ARG A 276 32.79 -10.46 25.67
N ARG A 277 32.50 -9.26 25.16
CA ARG A 277 33.32 -8.05 25.43
C ARG A 277 32.66 -7.12 26.45
N LEU A 278 31.39 -6.78 26.26
CA LEU A 278 30.57 -6.11 27.27
C LEU A 278 29.29 -6.89 27.49
N VAL A 279 28.98 -7.22 28.74
CA VAL A 279 27.76 -7.94 29.13
C VAL A 279 26.96 -7.07 30.09
N LEU A 280 25.74 -6.72 29.69
CA LEU A 280 24.80 -5.96 30.50
C LEU A 280 23.63 -6.87 30.88
N THR A 281 23.36 -7.04 32.18
CA THR A 281 22.26 -7.91 32.64
C THR A 281 21.30 -7.21 33.60
N GLY A 282 20.03 -7.61 33.60
CA GLY A 282 19.07 -7.30 34.67
C GLY A 282 17.76 -6.63 34.23
N SER A 283 16.72 -6.75 35.07
CA SER A 283 15.33 -6.29 34.84
C SER A 283 15.10 -4.78 34.93
N SER A 284 16.15 -3.96 34.98
CA SER A 284 16.06 -2.53 35.31
C SER A 284 17.23 -1.74 34.73
N THR A 285 17.61 -2.08 33.49
CA THR A 285 18.47 -1.22 32.70
C THR A 285 17.60 -0.15 32.05
N ILE A 286 17.44 1.02 32.67
CA ILE A 286 16.53 2.07 32.22
C ILE A 286 17.35 3.21 31.63
N GLY A 287 16.98 3.69 30.44
CA GLY A 287 17.64 4.89 29.93
C GLY A 287 17.51 5.22 28.45
N SER A 288 18.06 6.37 28.10
CA SER A 288 18.17 6.91 26.74
C SER A 288 19.63 7.17 26.37
N GLY A 289 19.91 7.39 25.10
CA GLY A 289 21.26 7.61 24.58
C GLY A 289 21.58 6.70 23.40
N SER A 290 22.87 6.39 23.20
CA SER A 290 23.36 5.56 22.09
C SER A 290 24.27 4.44 22.57
N LEU A 291 24.12 3.26 21.97
CA LEU A 291 25.04 2.13 22.07
C LEU A 291 25.65 1.88 20.68
N ASN A 292 26.93 2.19 20.52
CA ASN A 292 27.67 2.06 19.28
C ASN A 292 28.62 0.86 19.38
N VAL A 293 28.37 -0.17 18.57
CA VAL A 293 29.23 -1.35 18.47
C VAL A 293 29.97 -1.29 17.15
N SER A 294 31.29 -1.12 17.21
CA SER A 294 32.12 -0.89 16.02
C SER A 294 33.46 -1.62 16.07
N ASN A 295 34.14 -1.73 14.93
CA ASN A 295 35.47 -2.35 14.78
C ASN A 295 35.54 -3.71 15.49
N PHE A 296 34.79 -4.68 14.97
CA PHE A 296 34.65 -6.03 15.55
C PHE A 296 34.10 -6.05 16.98
N GLY A 297 33.47 -4.98 17.46
CA GLY A 297 32.87 -4.92 18.79
C GLY A 297 31.83 -6.02 19.00
N ASP A 298 31.72 -6.50 20.23
CA ASP A 298 30.74 -7.54 20.61
C ASP A 298 30.07 -7.12 21.93
N VAL A 299 28.75 -7.03 21.93
CA VAL A 299 27.96 -6.65 23.12
C VAL A 299 26.90 -7.71 23.36
N SER A 300 26.78 -8.16 24.60
CA SER A 300 25.74 -9.08 25.04
C SER A 300 24.75 -8.34 25.95
N LEU A 301 23.46 -8.37 25.58
CA LEU A 301 22.35 -7.90 26.42
C LEU A 301 21.59 -9.12 26.96
N GLU A 302 21.44 -9.19 28.28
CA GLU A 302 20.88 -10.38 28.93
C GLU A 302 19.76 -10.05 29.93
N GLY A 303 18.67 -10.82 29.91
CA GLY A 303 17.54 -10.65 30.83
C GLY A 303 16.47 -9.70 30.31
N ASN A 304 15.67 -9.11 31.21
CA ASN A 304 14.57 -8.20 30.87
C ASN A 304 15.04 -6.73 30.77
N VAL A 305 15.95 -6.44 29.84
CA VAL A 305 16.49 -5.09 29.59
C VAL A 305 15.40 -4.19 29.01
N ASP A 306 15.18 -2.98 29.55
CA ASP A 306 14.12 -2.05 29.09
C ASP A 306 14.66 -0.63 28.85
N THR A 307 15.15 -0.38 27.63
CA THR A 307 15.84 0.87 27.27
C THR A 307 15.21 1.57 26.06
N THR A 308 15.52 2.85 25.91
CA THR A 308 15.26 3.65 24.70
C THR A 308 16.55 3.94 23.93
N LEU A 309 17.62 3.16 24.16
CA LEU A 309 18.91 3.37 23.51
C LEU A 309 18.81 3.24 21.98
N ALA A 310 19.46 4.14 21.27
CA ALA A 310 19.75 3.99 19.86
C ALA A 310 20.93 3.04 19.68
N VAL A 311 20.69 1.86 19.13
CA VAL A 311 21.73 0.84 18.94
C VAL A 311 22.21 0.84 17.50
N THR A 312 23.52 1.02 17.32
CA THR A 312 24.18 0.97 16.01
C THR A 312 25.20 -0.16 16.01
N VAL A 313 25.08 -1.10 15.08
CA VAL A 313 26.02 -2.23 14.92
C VAL A 313 26.67 -2.13 13.55
N ASP A 314 27.98 -1.83 13.50
CA ASP A 314 28.70 -1.73 12.22
C ASP A 314 28.86 -3.09 11.53
N SER A 315 29.23 -3.09 10.24
CA SER A 315 29.33 -4.29 9.39
C SER A 315 30.25 -5.39 9.92
N THR A 316 31.17 -5.08 10.83
CA THR A 316 32.13 -6.04 11.40
C THR A 316 31.75 -6.51 12.79
N SER A 317 30.74 -5.87 13.39
CA SER A 317 30.40 -5.98 14.80
C SER A 317 29.17 -6.84 15.05
N ARG A 318 28.99 -7.20 16.32
CA ARG A 318 27.93 -8.09 16.77
C ARG A 318 27.19 -7.53 17.99
N LEU A 319 25.87 -7.68 17.97
CA LEU A 319 25.02 -7.58 19.14
C LEU A 319 24.44 -8.97 19.43
N GLN A 320 24.67 -9.46 20.63
CA GLN A 320 24.14 -10.72 21.13
C GLN A 320 23.01 -10.46 22.13
N ILE A 321 21.93 -11.23 22.04
CA ILE A 321 20.83 -11.21 23.00
C ILE A 321 20.71 -12.56 23.70
N TYR A 322 20.43 -12.54 25.00
CA TYR A 322 20.31 -13.72 25.85
C TYR A 322 19.10 -13.58 26.78
N ASN A 323 18.29 -14.64 26.90
CA ASN A 323 17.20 -14.84 27.87
C ASN A 323 16.28 -13.62 28.18
N GLY A 324 14.96 -13.76 27.99
CA GLY A 324 14.00 -12.71 28.37
C GLY A 324 13.77 -11.66 27.27
N THR A 325 13.13 -10.53 27.62
CA THR A 325 12.77 -9.49 26.65
C THR A 325 13.73 -8.29 26.72
N ILE A 326 14.42 -8.02 25.62
CA ILE A 326 15.35 -6.90 25.46
C ILE A 326 14.66 -5.78 24.68
N LYS A 327 14.38 -4.63 25.30
CA LYS A 327 13.82 -3.46 24.61
C LYS A 327 14.86 -2.40 24.32
N ILE A 328 14.86 -1.89 23.09
CA ILE A 328 15.73 -0.83 22.60
C ILE A 328 14.92 0.25 21.86
N GLY A 329 15.50 1.46 21.77
CA GLY A 329 14.87 2.58 21.08
C GLY A 329 14.89 2.43 19.57
N THR A 330 16.09 2.30 18.98
CA THR A 330 16.27 2.09 17.53
C THR A 330 17.37 1.07 17.25
N LEU A 331 17.33 0.45 16.08
CA LEU A 331 18.35 -0.49 15.61
C LEU A 331 18.84 -0.08 14.22
N SER A 332 20.14 0.17 14.09
CA SER A 332 20.75 0.59 12.82
C SER A 332 22.11 -0.04 12.56
N GLY A 333 22.60 0.10 11.32
CA GLY A 333 23.88 -0.42 10.87
C GLY A 333 23.79 -1.67 10.01
N ALA A 334 24.93 -2.34 9.82
CA ALA A 334 25.13 -3.42 8.86
C ALA A 334 25.69 -4.71 9.49
N GLY A 335 25.85 -4.73 10.82
CA GLY A 335 26.45 -5.84 11.56
C GLY A 335 25.54 -7.05 11.75
N THR A 336 25.91 -7.90 12.71
CA THR A 336 25.12 -9.09 13.04
C THR A 336 24.40 -8.92 14.37
N VAL A 337 23.08 -9.15 14.40
CA VAL A 337 22.35 -9.39 15.65
C VAL A 337 22.07 -10.89 15.74
N ALA A 338 22.40 -11.50 16.88
CA ALA A 338 22.20 -12.93 17.08
C ALA A 338 21.69 -13.23 18.49
N ALA A 339 20.86 -14.24 18.64
CA ALA A 339 20.62 -14.83 19.96
C ALA A 339 21.58 -15.97 20.21
N ALA A 340 22.07 -16.08 21.44
CA ALA A 340 22.75 -17.26 21.92
C ALA A 340 21.94 -17.82 23.09
N ILE A 341 21.66 -19.12 23.05
CA ILE A 341 20.64 -19.73 23.91
C ILE A 341 21.31 -20.56 25.00
N THR A 342 20.98 -20.22 26.24
CA THR A 342 21.01 -21.13 27.39
C THR A 342 19.71 -20.90 28.18
N GLY A 343 18.63 -21.61 27.84
CA GLY A 343 17.33 -21.50 28.51
C GLY A 343 16.16 -21.03 27.62
N THR A 344 15.30 -20.16 28.15
CA THR A 344 14.12 -19.62 27.44
C THR A 344 14.52 -18.71 26.27
N ALA A 345 13.88 -18.87 25.12
CA ALA A 345 14.12 -18.05 23.94
C ALA A 345 14.02 -16.54 24.24
N PRO A 346 15.03 -15.72 23.87
CA PRO A 346 14.96 -14.28 24.04
C PRO A 346 14.05 -13.62 23.00
N THR A 347 13.61 -12.41 23.33
CA THR A 347 12.86 -11.53 22.43
C THR A 347 13.54 -10.16 22.35
N LEU A 348 13.83 -9.68 21.14
CA LEU A 348 14.29 -8.32 20.91
C LEU A 348 13.09 -7.44 20.56
N SER A 349 12.84 -6.39 21.33
CA SER A 349 11.82 -5.39 21.06
C SER A 349 12.47 -4.08 20.63
N VAL A 350 12.08 -3.56 19.48
CA VAL A 350 12.65 -2.35 18.87
C VAL A 350 11.57 -1.29 18.73
N GLY A 351 11.85 -0.09 19.21
CA GLY A 351 10.96 1.07 19.07
C GLY A 351 10.43 1.63 20.40
N ASN A 352 10.98 1.21 21.54
CA ASN A 352 10.58 1.69 22.87
C ASN A 352 10.68 3.23 23.05
N GLY A 353 11.42 3.92 22.16
CA GLY A 353 11.53 5.39 22.11
C GLY A 353 10.82 6.05 20.93
N ASN A 354 9.94 5.34 20.20
CA ASN A 354 9.23 5.82 19.00
C ASN A 354 10.10 6.27 17.81
N GLY A 355 11.43 6.05 17.87
CA GLY A 355 12.35 6.41 16.80
C GLY A 355 12.20 5.53 15.56
N SER A 356 12.51 6.09 14.38
CA SER A 356 12.60 5.32 13.14
C SER A 356 14.04 4.95 12.83
N SER A 357 14.28 3.76 12.27
CA SER A 357 15.63 3.28 11.96
C SER A 357 15.65 2.27 10.81
N THR A 358 16.82 2.13 10.19
CA THR A 358 17.08 1.13 9.15
C THR A 358 18.23 0.25 9.57
N PHE A 359 17.98 -1.06 9.62
CA PHE A 359 18.98 -2.08 9.83
C PHE A 359 19.22 -2.86 8.53
N SER A 360 20.43 -2.72 8.01
CA SER A 360 20.92 -3.38 6.78
C SER A 360 21.75 -4.62 7.07
N GLY A 361 21.94 -4.93 8.35
CA GLY A 361 22.73 -6.06 8.81
C GLY A 361 21.96 -7.37 8.84
N LYS A 362 22.61 -8.40 9.37
CA LYS A 362 22.06 -9.76 9.47
C LYS A 362 21.39 -9.99 10.83
N LEU A 363 20.11 -10.36 10.84
CA LEU A 363 19.46 -10.93 12.04
C LEU A 363 19.59 -12.45 11.96
N SER A 364 20.36 -13.08 12.83
CA SER A 364 20.73 -14.51 12.69
C SER A 364 20.34 -15.36 13.89
N SER A 365 20.05 -16.64 13.67
CA SER A 365 20.16 -17.66 14.72
C SER A 365 21.63 -18.02 14.90
N ALA A 366 22.09 -18.21 16.14
CA ALA A 366 23.42 -18.76 16.39
C ALA A 366 23.57 -20.17 15.82
N VAL A 367 24.83 -20.55 15.54
CA VAL A 367 25.22 -21.96 15.37
C VAL A 367 24.87 -22.68 16.67
N ALA A 368 24.19 -23.82 16.56
CA ALA A 368 23.61 -24.58 17.66
C ALA A 368 24.57 -24.76 18.86
N LEU A 369 24.26 -24.10 19.98
CA LEU A 369 24.70 -24.54 21.30
C LEU A 369 23.71 -25.62 21.76
N GLY A 370 23.85 -26.83 21.20
CA GLY A 370 23.05 -28.00 21.58
C GLY A 370 21.70 -28.13 20.86
N THR A 371 21.06 -29.27 21.07
CA THR A 371 19.92 -29.85 20.31
C THR A 371 18.58 -29.10 20.40
N GLY A 372 18.57 -27.81 20.74
CA GLY A 372 17.38 -26.97 20.86
C GLY A 372 17.13 -26.10 19.62
N THR A 373 15.87 -25.94 19.22
CA THR A 373 15.45 -25.04 18.14
C THR A 373 15.73 -23.57 18.53
N ASN A 374 16.55 -22.87 17.74
CA ASN A 374 17.12 -21.54 18.05
C ASN A 374 16.14 -20.35 17.86
N ASN A 375 14.94 -20.42 18.43
CA ASN A 375 13.81 -19.56 18.08
C ASN A 375 13.73 -18.27 18.91
N TRP A 376 14.56 -17.25 18.64
CA TRP A 376 14.38 -15.92 19.27
C TRP A 376 13.42 -15.02 18.48
N GLY A 377 12.61 -14.24 19.17
CA GLY A 377 11.56 -13.40 18.57
C GLY A 377 11.95 -11.94 18.37
N LEU A 378 11.36 -11.28 17.38
CA LEU A 378 11.47 -9.83 17.17
C LEU A 378 10.12 -9.17 17.46
N ILE A 379 10.09 -8.07 18.20
CA ILE A 379 8.90 -7.23 18.41
C ILE A 379 9.23 -5.84 17.85
N LYS A 380 8.34 -5.32 17.01
CA LYS A 380 8.30 -3.92 16.62
C LYS A 380 7.27 -3.21 17.50
N GLU A 381 7.72 -2.25 18.30
CA GLU A 381 6.88 -1.42 19.18
C GLU A 381 7.08 0.07 18.89
N GLY A 382 6.30 0.92 19.56
CA GLY A 382 6.32 2.37 19.36
C GLY A 382 5.86 2.83 17.98
N THR A 383 5.66 4.13 17.82
CA THR A 383 5.05 4.71 16.60
C THR A 383 6.01 4.84 15.41
N GLY A 384 7.32 4.68 15.62
CA GLY A 384 8.34 4.82 14.57
C GLY A 384 8.33 3.70 13.52
N THR A 385 9.19 3.83 12.51
CA THR A 385 9.40 2.83 11.46
C THR A 385 10.70 2.04 11.67
N LEU A 386 10.65 0.71 11.66
CA LEU A 386 11.84 -0.14 11.55
C LEU A 386 11.92 -0.70 10.13
N THR A 387 12.96 -0.35 9.40
CA THR A 387 13.24 -0.94 8.08
C THR A 387 14.31 -2.00 8.20
N LEU A 388 13.97 -3.25 7.87
CA LEU A 388 14.92 -4.34 7.72
C LEU A 388 15.25 -4.45 6.23
N SER A 389 16.52 -4.33 5.86
CA SER A 389 16.99 -4.42 4.46
C SER A 389 18.08 -5.48 4.25
N GLY A 390 18.78 -5.86 5.32
CA GLY A 390 19.70 -7.00 5.31
C GLY A 390 18.96 -8.32 5.49
N ALA A 391 19.66 -9.43 5.23
CA ALA A 391 19.08 -10.77 5.30
C ALA A 391 18.81 -11.21 6.75
N SER A 392 17.66 -11.82 7.01
CA SER A 392 17.36 -12.45 8.30
C SER A 392 17.31 -13.97 8.19
N SER A 393 17.80 -14.66 9.23
CA SER A 393 17.81 -16.11 9.34
C SER A 393 17.51 -16.58 10.77
N TYR A 394 16.99 -15.70 11.64
CA TYR A 394 16.52 -16.07 12.99
C TYR A 394 15.26 -16.94 12.90
N THR A 395 14.93 -17.76 13.90
CA THR A 395 13.83 -18.73 13.76
C THR A 395 12.61 -18.53 14.66
N GLY A 396 12.55 -17.44 15.42
CA GLY A 396 11.36 -17.07 16.21
C GLY A 396 10.42 -16.11 15.49
N THR A 397 9.32 -15.78 16.17
CA THR A 397 8.22 -14.96 15.64
C THR A 397 8.59 -13.49 15.51
N THR A 398 8.03 -12.81 14.50
CA THR A 398 8.15 -11.35 14.35
C THR A 398 6.82 -10.65 14.60
N THR A 399 6.68 -9.94 15.71
CA THR A 399 5.44 -9.28 16.11
C THR A 399 5.49 -7.78 15.82
N VAL A 400 4.42 -7.19 15.26
CA VAL A 400 4.29 -5.72 15.12
C VAL A 400 3.20 -5.19 16.05
N ASN A 401 3.62 -4.71 17.23
CA ASN A 401 2.74 -4.13 18.26
C ASN A 401 2.26 -2.71 17.94
N ALA A 402 3.14 -1.89 17.35
CA ALA A 402 2.83 -0.51 16.97
C ALA A 402 3.79 0.02 15.90
N GLY A 403 3.40 1.12 15.25
CA GLY A 403 4.19 1.78 14.20
C GLY A 403 4.34 0.89 12.97
N THR A 404 5.44 1.06 12.24
CA THR A 404 5.62 0.41 10.94
C THR A 404 6.85 -0.51 10.92
N LEU A 405 6.70 -1.75 10.47
CA LEU A 405 7.81 -2.63 10.10
C LEU A 405 7.89 -2.70 8.56
N VAL A 406 9.03 -2.34 7.99
CA VAL A 406 9.29 -2.41 6.54
C VAL A 406 10.25 -3.56 6.26
N LEU A 407 9.83 -4.49 5.40
CA LEU A 407 10.65 -5.60 4.92
C LEU A 407 11.12 -5.27 3.50
N ALA A 408 12.40 -4.93 3.36
CA ALA A 408 13.02 -4.55 2.09
C ALA A 408 13.80 -5.69 1.41
N ASN A 409 13.82 -6.90 2.00
CA ASN A 409 14.48 -8.08 1.45
C ASN A 409 13.67 -9.35 1.80
N SER A 410 13.84 -10.41 1.01
CA SER A 410 13.00 -11.60 1.00
C SER A 410 13.16 -12.54 2.19
N THR A 411 14.18 -12.36 3.01
CA THR A 411 14.48 -13.24 4.15
C THR A 411 14.17 -12.62 5.50
N ASN A 412 13.50 -11.45 5.53
CA ASN A 412 13.51 -10.59 6.71
C ASN A 412 12.60 -11.03 7.88
N CYS A 413 11.69 -11.99 7.67
CA CYS A 413 10.75 -12.51 8.71
C CYS A 413 11.25 -13.74 9.49
N GLY A 414 12.53 -14.13 9.37
CA GLY A 414 13.08 -15.31 10.05
C GLY A 414 12.55 -16.65 9.50
N LEU A 415 13.02 -17.83 9.95
CA LEU A 415 12.57 -19.17 9.51
C LEU A 415 11.83 -19.90 10.65
N PRO A 416 10.56 -20.33 10.54
CA PRO A 416 9.77 -20.45 9.33
C PRO A 416 8.85 -19.23 9.19
N ASN A 417 9.42 -18.09 8.79
CA ASN A 417 8.82 -16.89 8.22
C ASN A 417 7.46 -16.38 8.75
N SER A 418 7.13 -16.56 10.03
CA SER A 418 5.90 -15.99 10.58
C SER A 418 6.17 -14.56 11.08
N CYS A 419 5.52 -13.58 10.42
CA CYS A 419 5.43 -12.21 10.88
C CYS A 419 4.02 -11.96 11.45
N PRO A 420 3.67 -12.51 12.64
CA PRO A 420 2.37 -12.22 13.27
C PRO A 420 2.19 -10.72 13.47
N LEU A 421 1.01 -10.23 13.14
CA LEU A 421 0.61 -8.86 13.48
C LEU A 421 -0.27 -8.96 14.71
N SER A 422 0.10 -8.26 15.78
CA SER A 422 -0.73 -8.16 16.98
C SER A 422 -0.55 -6.77 17.54
N GLY A 423 -1.62 -5.99 17.67
CA GLY A 423 -1.54 -4.55 17.94
C GLY A 423 -1.63 -3.77 16.64
N GLY A 424 -2.21 -2.56 16.67
CA GLY A 424 -2.57 -1.76 15.48
C GLY A 424 -1.39 -1.19 14.67
N GLY A 425 -0.31 -1.95 14.49
CA GLY A 425 0.83 -1.60 13.64
C GLY A 425 0.63 -1.93 12.16
N GLU A 426 1.56 -1.44 11.34
CA GLU A 426 1.60 -1.65 9.89
C GLU A 426 2.81 -2.50 9.49
N LEU A 427 2.59 -3.50 8.63
CA LEU A 427 3.65 -4.21 7.94
C LEU A 427 3.71 -3.78 6.48
N ILE A 428 4.88 -3.33 6.02
CA ILE A 428 5.11 -2.96 4.62
C ILE A 428 6.06 -3.95 3.98
N VAL A 429 5.61 -4.61 2.91
CA VAL A 429 6.52 -5.30 1.98
C VAL A 429 7.01 -4.27 0.99
N ALA A 430 8.28 -3.87 1.09
CA ALA A 430 8.82 -2.79 0.28
C ALA A 430 8.86 -3.17 -1.21
N GLN A 431 9.02 -2.17 -2.07
CA GLN A 431 9.18 -2.40 -3.49
C GLN A 431 10.39 -3.31 -3.75
N ASN A 432 10.25 -4.24 -4.69
CA ASN A 432 11.25 -5.28 -5.03
C ASN A 432 11.54 -6.32 -3.93
N ALA A 433 10.91 -6.23 -2.74
CA ALA A 433 10.98 -7.29 -1.75
C ALA A 433 10.01 -8.42 -2.11
N THR A 434 10.43 -9.67 -1.88
CA THR A 434 9.55 -10.84 -1.99
C THR A 434 9.49 -11.53 -0.64
N VAL A 435 8.43 -11.33 0.13
CA VAL A 435 8.28 -11.96 1.45
C VAL A 435 7.49 -13.26 1.31
N VAL A 436 7.98 -14.34 1.91
CA VAL A 436 7.28 -15.64 1.96
C VAL A 436 6.77 -15.84 3.39
N ALA A 437 5.46 -15.93 3.68
CA ALA A 437 4.92 -15.85 5.06
C ALA A 437 4.40 -17.19 5.66
N GLY A 438 4.98 -17.66 6.79
CA GLY A 438 4.96 -18.92 7.63
C GLY A 438 3.81 -19.27 8.65
N VAL A 439 3.09 -20.45 8.70
CA VAL A 439 1.76 -20.82 9.36
C VAL A 439 2.17 -21.73 10.48
N ALA A 440 2.53 -21.23 11.64
CA ALA A 440 2.74 -22.14 12.76
C ALA A 440 1.39 -22.68 13.27
N ASN A 441 1.07 -23.96 13.02
CA ASN A 441 0.41 -24.75 14.07
C ASN A 441 0.67 -26.27 14.01
N SER A 442 0.76 -26.82 15.22
CA SER A 442 1.26 -28.14 15.60
C SER A 442 0.49 -29.32 15.00
N GLY A 443 1.18 -30.17 14.23
CA GLY A 443 0.68 -31.49 13.80
C GLY A 443 0.66 -31.70 12.28
N ASN A 444 0.79 -30.64 11.48
CA ASN A 444 0.92 -30.71 10.02
C ASN A 444 2.38 -30.43 9.62
N PRO A 445 3.07 -31.30 8.86
CA PRO A 445 4.51 -31.17 8.58
C PRO A 445 4.92 -30.00 7.67
N ASN A 446 4.09 -28.98 7.44
CA ASN A 446 4.46 -27.79 6.69
C ASN A 446 3.72 -26.51 7.14
N PRO A 447 4.39 -25.47 7.66
CA PRO A 447 3.71 -24.32 8.28
C PRO A 447 3.92 -22.97 7.52
N ILE A 448 2.97 -22.40 6.71
CA ILE A 448 3.09 -21.05 5.98
C ILE A 448 1.92 -19.93 5.97
N GLY A 449 1.63 -19.03 6.98
CA GLY A 449 0.67 -17.89 7.09
C GLY A 449 0.68 -16.98 8.38
N VAL A 450 0.19 -15.73 8.25
CA VAL A 450 0.15 -14.65 9.28
C VAL A 450 -1.00 -14.84 10.28
N TRP A 451 -0.72 -14.97 11.58
CA TRP A 451 -1.75 -15.06 12.63
C TRP A 451 -2.11 -13.67 13.17
N TYR A 452 -3.42 -13.38 13.25
CA TYR A 452 -3.97 -12.17 13.88
C TYR A 452 -4.83 -12.58 15.10
N PRO A 453 -4.48 -12.19 16.33
CA PRO A 453 -5.27 -12.54 17.50
C PRO A 453 -6.66 -11.89 17.45
N VAL A 454 -7.66 -12.64 17.90
CA VAL A 454 -8.99 -12.13 18.22
C VAL A 454 -8.82 -10.97 19.23
N ASN A 455 -9.25 -9.75 18.87
CA ASN A 455 -9.18 -8.50 19.67
C ASN A 455 -7.91 -7.62 19.58
N ALA A 456 -7.05 -7.76 18.57
CA ALA A 456 -5.77 -7.03 18.51
C ALA A 456 -5.81 -5.56 17.98
N GLY A 457 -6.97 -4.93 17.81
CA GLY A 457 -7.10 -3.58 17.20
C GLY A 457 -6.92 -3.60 15.66
N PRO A 458 -6.99 -2.45 14.94
CA PRO A 458 -6.87 -2.40 13.49
C PRO A 458 -5.40 -2.40 13.04
N ALA A 459 -4.87 -3.53 12.57
CA ALA A 459 -3.57 -3.57 11.90
C ALA A 459 -3.73 -3.45 10.38
N LYS A 460 -2.60 -3.20 9.71
CA LYS A 460 -2.54 -2.95 8.27
C LYS A 460 -1.38 -3.70 7.63
N ILE A 461 -1.59 -4.29 6.45
CA ILE A 461 -0.53 -4.83 5.59
C ILE A 461 -0.52 -4.02 4.31
N THR A 462 0.61 -3.39 3.97
CA THR A 462 0.79 -2.66 2.72
C THR A 462 1.79 -3.39 1.82
N LEU A 463 1.34 -3.79 0.63
CA LEU A 463 2.16 -4.47 -0.36
C LEU A 463 2.61 -3.51 -1.45
N ARG A 464 3.91 -3.19 -1.47
CA ARG A 464 4.60 -2.53 -2.58
C ARG A 464 5.49 -3.49 -3.37
N GLY A 465 5.88 -4.60 -2.74
CA GLY A 465 6.54 -5.75 -3.36
C GLY A 465 5.62 -6.96 -3.43
N LYS A 466 6.20 -8.17 -3.40
CA LYS A 466 5.49 -9.43 -3.52
C LYS A 466 5.35 -10.13 -2.17
N LEU A 467 4.14 -10.54 -1.82
CA LEU A 467 3.87 -11.41 -0.67
C LEU A 467 3.44 -12.80 -1.18
N ILE A 468 4.18 -13.84 -0.82
CA ILE A 468 3.90 -15.24 -1.14
C ILE A 468 3.48 -15.94 0.17
N GLY A 469 2.32 -16.59 0.23
CA GLY A 469 1.92 -17.33 1.42
C GLY A 469 0.61 -18.08 1.26
N ASP A 470 0.28 -18.92 2.25
CA ASP A 470 -1.07 -19.42 2.49
C ASP A 470 -1.67 -18.55 3.61
N SER A 471 -2.97 -18.28 3.58
CA SER A 471 -3.56 -17.43 4.62
C SER A 471 -4.88 -17.99 5.11
N THR A 472 -4.80 -18.85 6.14
CA THR A 472 -5.95 -19.22 6.97
C THR A 472 -6.29 -18.03 7.87
N LEU A 473 -7.07 -17.10 7.34
CA LEU A 473 -7.37 -15.82 7.98
C LEU A 473 -8.83 -15.85 8.50
N GLU A 474 -8.98 -16.18 9.79
CA GLU A 474 -10.26 -16.16 10.51
C GLU A 474 -10.67 -14.73 10.96
N SER A 475 -11.99 -14.57 11.20
CA SER A 475 -12.85 -13.45 11.62
C SER A 475 -12.35 -12.05 12.09
N ASN A 476 -11.06 -11.78 12.30
CA ASN A 476 -10.53 -10.46 12.71
C ASN A 476 -9.25 -10.11 11.94
N LEU A 477 -9.36 -9.52 10.75
CA LEU A 477 -8.21 -9.38 9.84
C LEU A 477 -7.66 -7.97 9.73
N PRO A 478 -6.34 -7.83 9.50
CA PRO A 478 -5.77 -6.54 9.14
C PRO A 478 -6.31 -6.04 7.81
N LEU A 479 -6.36 -4.72 7.65
CA LEU A 479 -6.61 -4.09 6.37
C LEU A 479 -5.48 -4.44 5.39
N LEU A 480 -5.81 -5.11 4.29
CA LEU A 480 -4.87 -5.32 3.19
C LEU A 480 -4.90 -4.12 2.24
N VAL A 481 -3.73 -3.53 2.01
CA VAL A 481 -3.50 -2.43 1.09
C VAL A 481 -2.52 -2.86 0.01
N LEU A 482 -2.96 -2.81 -1.24
CA LEU A 482 -2.14 -3.06 -2.42
C LEU A 482 -1.72 -1.70 -3.01
N ASP A 483 -0.43 -1.41 -2.94
CA ASP A 483 0.18 -0.15 -3.38
C ASP A 483 1.33 -0.44 -4.36
N GLY A 484 1.01 -1.08 -5.49
CA GLY A 484 2.01 -1.46 -6.50
C GLY A 484 2.51 -2.90 -6.38
N GLY A 485 2.09 -3.62 -5.33
CA GLY A 485 2.56 -4.96 -5.01
C GLY A 485 1.77 -6.12 -5.62
N GLU A 486 2.21 -7.33 -5.29
CA GLU A 486 1.61 -8.59 -5.71
C GLU A 486 1.28 -9.48 -4.49
N LEU A 487 0.05 -10.00 -4.43
CA LEU A 487 -0.33 -11.10 -3.55
C LEU A 487 -0.29 -12.41 -4.33
N ALA A 488 0.53 -13.37 -3.89
CA ALA A 488 0.84 -14.61 -4.59
C ALA A 488 0.80 -15.83 -3.65
N THR A 489 0.82 -17.02 -4.25
CA THR A 489 0.96 -18.32 -3.54
C THR A 489 2.22 -19.04 -4.04
N SER A 490 2.72 -20.00 -3.24
CA SER A 490 4.00 -20.68 -3.51
C SER A 490 3.95 -21.70 -4.65
N SER A 491 2.77 -22.09 -5.13
CA SER A 491 2.62 -23.00 -6.28
C SER A 491 1.42 -22.63 -7.15
N PRO A 492 1.60 -22.43 -8.48
CA PRO A 492 0.51 -22.12 -9.41
C PRO A 492 -0.28 -23.35 -9.91
N SER A 493 0.15 -24.57 -9.59
CA SER A 493 -0.48 -25.80 -10.10
C SER A 493 -1.49 -26.40 -9.12
N LEU A 494 -2.78 -26.21 -9.38
CA LEU A 494 -3.84 -27.02 -8.76
C LEU A 494 -4.05 -28.28 -9.58
N SER A 495 -3.51 -29.41 -9.11
CA SER A 495 -4.14 -30.70 -9.43
C SER A 495 -5.43 -30.81 -8.60
N SER A 496 -6.44 -31.48 -9.13
CA SER A 496 -7.84 -31.53 -8.68
C SER A 496 -8.12 -32.02 -7.24
N ARG A 497 -7.10 -32.17 -6.37
CA ARG A 497 -7.21 -32.58 -4.97
C ARG A 497 -6.60 -31.60 -3.95
N ALA A 498 -6.16 -30.41 -4.35
CA ALA A 498 -5.55 -29.42 -3.43
C ALA A 498 -6.60 -28.43 -2.87
N LEU A 499 -7.42 -28.88 -1.93
CA LEU A 499 -8.31 -28.01 -1.15
C LEU A 499 -7.63 -27.39 0.09
N ASP A 500 -6.44 -27.88 0.46
CA ASP A 500 -5.79 -27.57 1.74
C ASP A 500 -4.48 -26.76 1.62
N TYR A 501 -4.05 -26.37 0.41
CA TYR A 501 -2.75 -25.72 0.21
C TYR A 501 -2.86 -24.53 -0.74
N GLY A 502 -2.72 -23.31 -0.19
CA GLY A 502 -2.53 -22.08 -0.98
C GLY A 502 -3.78 -21.23 -1.25
N THR A 503 -4.74 -21.19 -0.33
CA THR A 503 -5.90 -20.30 -0.41
C THR A 503 -5.70 -19.06 0.46
N HIS A 504 -5.88 -17.87 -0.11
CA HIS A 504 -5.91 -16.64 0.68
C HIS A 504 -7.32 -16.33 1.15
N VAL A 505 -7.56 -16.23 2.46
CA VAL A 505 -8.86 -15.82 3.00
C VAL A 505 -8.86 -14.32 3.27
N LEU A 506 -9.70 -13.58 2.54
CA LEU A 506 -9.92 -12.16 2.78
C LEU A 506 -11.17 -12.00 3.67
N GLY A 507 -11.01 -11.25 4.75
CA GLY A 507 -12.03 -11.05 5.79
C GLY A 507 -12.15 -9.59 6.23
N SER A 508 -11.59 -8.68 5.45
CA SER A 508 -11.81 -7.23 5.52
C SER A 508 -11.66 -6.65 4.11
N ASN A 509 -12.19 -5.45 3.87
CA ASN A 509 -12.08 -4.80 2.58
C ASN A 509 -10.60 -4.62 2.18
N VAL A 510 -10.29 -4.81 0.90
CA VAL A 510 -8.96 -4.60 0.32
C VAL A 510 -8.92 -3.22 -0.32
N GLN A 511 -7.93 -2.41 0.03
CA GLN A 511 -7.67 -1.14 -0.64
C GLN A 511 -6.63 -1.32 -1.73
N VAL A 512 -6.86 -0.76 -2.90
CA VAL A 512 -5.91 -0.78 -4.02
C VAL A 512 -5.60 0.66 -4.41
N LEU A 513 -4.43 1.14 -4.01
CA LEU A 513 -4.02 2.53 -4.19
C LEU A 513 -3.30 2.76 -5.53
N SER A 514 -2.59 1.73 -5.99
CA SER A 514 -1.78 1.74 -7.22
C SER A 514 -1.96 0.43 -7.99
N ASN A 515 -1.55 0.37 -9.26
CA ASN A 515 -1.64 -0.83 -10.09
C ASN A 515 -1.02 -2.05 -9.40
N SER A 516 -1.82 -3.07 -9.11
CA SER A 516 -1.41 -4.19 -8.26
C SER A 516 -1.92 -5.52 -8.83
N THR A 517 -1.36 -6.63 -8.35
CA THR A 517 -1.66 -7.96 -8.88
C THR A 517 -2.07 -8.93 -7.77
N ILE A 518 -3.09 -9.75 -8.05
CA ILE A 518 -3.39 -10.97 -7.31
C ILE A 518 -3.12 -12.15 -8.25
N SER A 519 -2.06 -12.91 -7.95
CA SER A 519 -1.63 -14.10 -8.71
C SER A 519 -1.81 -15.39 -7.92
N ALA A 520 -2.43 -15.31 -6.75
CA ALA A 520 -2.71 -16.45 -5.88
C ALA A 520 -3.51 -17.57 -6.58
N ALA A 521 -3.11 -18.82 -6.36
CA ALA A 521 -3.81 -19.99 -6.89
C ALA A 521 -5.24 -20.16 -6.33
N GLY A 522 -5.59 -19.50 -5.22
CA GLY A 522 -6.96 -19.42 -4.70
C GLY A 522 -7.14 -18.23 -3.76
N VAL A 523 -8.25 -17.50 -3.92
CA VAL A 523 -8.70 -16.44 -2.99
C VAL A 523 -10.15 -16.72 -2.59
N ASN A 524 -10.45 -16.63 -1.29
CA ASN A 524 -11.77 -16.83 -0.71
C ASN A 524 -12.18 -15.60 0.14
N THR A 525 -13.48 -15.31 0.21
CA THR A 525 -14.03 -14.18 0.98
C THR A 525 -14.87 -14.69 2.16
N TYR A 526 -14.60 -14.22 3.38
CA TYR A 526 -15.27 -14.71 4.60
C TYR A 526 -16.35 -13.76 5.14
N THR A 527 -16.43 -12.52 4.67
CA THR A 527 -17.35 -11.50 5.20
C THR A 527 -18.78 -11.67 4.68
N PRO A 528 -19.82 -11.54 5.54
CA PRO A 528 -21.21 -11.43 5.08
C PRO A 528 -21.37 -10.28 4.09
N GLY A 529 -21.92 -10.55 2.90
CA GLY A 529 -22.01 -9.57 1.79
C GLY A 529 -20.78 -9.51 0.87
N GLY A 530 -19.78 -10.35 1.12
CA GLY A 530 -18.55 -10.42 0.31
C GLY A 530 -17.46 -9.47 0.80
N THR A 531 -16.24 -9.62 0.28
CA THR A 531 -15.14 -8.68 0.54
C THR A 531 -15.25 -7.49 -0.41
N GLY A 532 -15.12 -6.25 0.09
CA GLY A 532 -15.05 -5.06 -0.75
C GLY A 532 -13.64 -4.80 -1.26
N PHE A 533 -13.51 -4.53 -2.57
CA PHE A 533 -12.31 -4.02 -3.21
C PHE A 533 -12.50 -2.53 -3.50
N ASP A 534 -11.83 -1.69 -2.73
CA ASP A 534 -11.80 -0.25 -2.94
C ASP A 534 -10.61 0.11 -3.83
N ILE A 535 -10.87 0.18 -5.14
CA ILE A 535 -9.84 0.42 -6.16
C ILE A 535 -9.82 1.90 -6.53
N ALA A 536 -8.71 2.58 -6.24
CA ALA A 536 -8.51 3.99 -6.58
C ALA A 536 -8.75 4.24 -8.07
N ALA A 537 -9.27 5.41 -8.44
CA ALA A 537 -9.70 5.71 -9.81
C ALA A 537 -8.61 5.52 -10.89
N SER A 538 -7.35 5.71 -10.54
CA SER A 538 -6.18 5.52 -11.41
C SER A 538 -5.61 4.09 -11.38
N ALA A 539 -6.07 3.24 -10.46
CA ALA A 539 -5.50 1.93 -10.21
C ALA A 539 -6.23 0.81 -10.97
N THR A 540 -5.43 -0.17 -11.41
CA THR A 540 -5.91 -1.45 -11.93
C THR A 540 -5.47 -2.59 -11.00
N LEU A 541 -6.42 -3.39 -10.54
CA LEU A 541 -6.18 -4.67 -9.87
C LEU A 541 -6.21 -5.79 -10.91
N SER A 542 -5.06 -6.38 -11.22
CA SER A 542 -4.97 -7.51 -12.14
C SER A 542 -5.08 -8.84 -11.39
N VAL A 543 -6.15 -9.57 -11.63
CA VAL A 543 -6.36 -10.92 -11.11
C VAL A 543 -5.90 -11.92 -12.16
N THR A 544 -4.75 -12.53 -11.91
CA THR A 544 -4.15 -13.58 -12.76
C THR A 544 -4.30 -14.97 -12.14
N GLY A 545 -4.67 -15.04 -10.86
CA GLY A 545 -4.98 -16.25 -10.12
C GLY A 545 -6.47 -16.64 -10.14
N TYR A 546 -6.88 -17.54 -9.24
CA TYR A 546 -8.27 -18.00 -9.09
C TYR A 546 -8.97 -17.39 -7.88
N PHE A 547 -10.23 -17.01 -8.02
CA PHE A 547 -11.19 -16.92 -6.92
C PHE A 547 -11.97 -18.23 -6.83
N TYR A 548 -11.98 -18.85 -5.64
CA TYR A 548 -12.44 -20.22 -5.42
C TYR A 548 -13.45 -20.33 -4.25
N THR A 549 -14.43 -21.23 -4.36
CA THR A 549 -15.32 -21.60 -3.24
C THR A 549 -14.72 -22.74 -2.41
N GLY A 550 -14.07 -22.42 -1.28
CA GLY A 550 -13.61 -23.42 -0.31
C GLY A 550 -14.67 -24.51 -0.04
N SER A 551 -14.27 -25.77 0.12
CA SER A 551 -15.18 -26.85 0.52
C SER A 551 -15.65 -26.63 1.97
N GLY A 552 -16.75 -25.90 2.17
CA GLY A 552 -17.43 -25.78 3.47
C GLY A 552 -17.86 -24.37 3.91
N ALA A 553 -17.38 -23.30 3.26
CA ALA A 553 -17.86 -21.94 3.51
C ALA A 553 -18.81 -21.49 2.39
N ALA A 554 -19.95 -20.91 2.73
CA ALA A 554 -20.84 -20.31 1.75
C ALA A 554 -20.14 -19.08 1.13
N ASP A 555 -19.69 -19.20 -0.12
CA ASP A 555 -19.08 -18.08 -0.85
C ASP A 555 -20.04 -16.88 -0.87
N LYS A 556 -19.54 -15.74 -0.41
CA LYS A 556 -20.29 -14.49 -0.24
C LYS A 556 -20.05 -13.49 -1.38
N GLY A 557 -19.18 -13.82 -2.33
CA GLY A 557 -18.88 -12.98 -3.49
C GLY A 557 -18.02 -11.78 -3.10
N PHE A 558 -18.04 -10.73 -3.92
CA PHE A 558 -17.25 -9.53 -3.65
C PHE A 558 -17.93 -8.27 -4.19
N SER A 559 -17.51 -7.13 -3.65
CA SER A 559 -17.93 -5.81 -4.14
C SER A 559 -16.74 -5.00 -4.66
N ILE A 560 -16.96 -4.16 -5.66
CA ILE A 560 -16.00 -3.14 -6.13
C ILE A 560 -16.61 -1.78 -5.83
N THR A 561 -15.98 -1.01 -4.96
CA THR A 561 -16.53 0.27 -4.46
C THR A 561 -15.79 1.49 -4.98
N GLY A 562 -14.52 1.34 -5.37
CA GLY A 562 -13.70 2.43 -5.90
C GLY A 562 -13.85 2.63 -7.41
N GLY A 563 -13.42 3.78 -7.93
CA GLY A 563 -13.58 4.17 -9.34
C GLY A 563 -12.63 3.48 -10.32
N GLY A 564 -11.70 2.65 -9.85
CA GLY A 564 -10.68 2.00 -10.67
C GLY A 564 -11.17 0.76 -11.41
N LYS A 565 -10.23 -0.09 -11.82
CA LYS A 565 -10.50 -1.26 -12.66
C LYS A 565 -10.05 -2.57 -12.01
N MET A 566 -10.90 -3.59 -11.99
CA MET A 566 -10.52 -4.96 -11.66
C MET A 566 -10.50 -5.79 -12.94
N VAL A 567 -9.41 -6.49 -13.25
CA VAL A 567 -9.24 -7.27 -14.48
C VAL A 567 -9.05 -8.74 -14.15
N PHE A 568 -10.01 -9.59 -14.51
CA PHE A 568 -9.86 -11.03 -14.45
C PHE A 568 -9.20 -11.54 -15.72
N SER A 569 -7.92 -11.87 -15.65
CA SER A 569 -7.13 -12.40 -16.77
C SER A 569 -6.59 -13.82 -16.51
N GLY A 570 -6.69 -14.28 -15.28
CA GLY A 570 -6.37 -15.65 -14.88
C GLY A 570 -7.31 -16.71 -15.46
N PRO A 571 -7.05 -17.99 -15.17
CA PRO A 571 -7.96 -19.09 -15.52
C PRO A 571 -9.39 -18.89 -14.97
N ASP A 572 -10.32 -19.73 -15.41
CA ASP A 572 -11.74 -19.53 -15.11
C ASP A 572 -12.03 -19.57 -13.60
N ASN A 573 -12.62 -18.51 -13.04
CA ASN A 573 -12.96 -18.43 -11.62
C ASN A 573 -14.16 -19.34 -11.30
N THR A 574 -14.06 -20.03 -10.17
CA THR A 574 -15.09 -20.97 -9.70
C THR A 574 -15.90 -20.43 -8.52
N ALA A 575 -15.59 -19.21 -8.05
CA ALA A 575 -16.42 -18.48 -7.09
C ALA A 575 -17.88 -18.40 -7.55
N GLN A 576 -18.81 -18.61 -6.61
CA GLN A 576 -20.25 -18.72 -6.78
C GLN A 576 -21.03 -17.56 -6.15
N GLY A 577 -20.42 -16.75 -5.28
CA GLY A 577 -21.11 -15.61 -4.66
C GLY A 577 -21.51 -14.53 -5.66
N ALA A 578 -22.33 -13.56 -5.23
CA ALA A 578 -22.75 -12.45 -6.09
C ALA A 578 -21.63 -11.40 -6.24
N ILE A 579 -21.52 -10.80 -7.42
CA ILE A 579 -20.62 -9.67 -7.65
C ILE A 579 -21.41 -8.37 -7.60
N THR A 580 -20.90 -7.38 -6.87
CA THR A 580 -21.45 -6.02 -6.85
C THR A 580 -20.40 -5.03 -7.37
N VAL A 581 -20.73 -4.23 -8.38
CA VAL A 581 -19.86 -3.15 -8.89
C VAL A 581 -20.56 -1.84 -8.62
N SER A 582 -20.20 -1.18 -7.52
CA SER A 582 -20.76 0.11 -7.15
C SER A 582 -20.12 1.26 -7.93
N ASN A 583 -18.80 1.21 -8.18
CA ASN A 583 -18.10 2.15 -9.06
C ASN A 583 -17.02 1.41 -9.85
N GLY A 584 -16.46 2.07 -10.86
CA GLY A 584 -15.33 1.56 -11.62
C GLY A 584 -15.72 0.50 -12.65
N THR A 585 -14.77 -0.35 -13.01
CA THR A 585 -14.96 -1.37 -14.06
C THR A 585 -14.51 -2.75 -13.60
N LEU A 586 -15.40 -3.73 -13.71
CA LEU A 586 -15.04 -5.14 -13.74
C LEU A 586 -14.79 -5.57 -15.19
N GLN A 587 -13.57 -5.98 -15.54
CA GLN A 587 -13.23 -6.50 -16.86
C GLN A 587 -13.00 -8.01 -16.80
N VAL A 588 -13.68 -8.74 -17.69
CA VAL A 588 -13.55 -10.18 -17.89
C VAL A 588 -12.65 -10.43 -19.10
N GLY A 589 -11.46 -10.97 -18.85
CA GLY A 589 -10.40 -11.13 -19.84
C GLY A 589 -9.52 -9.88 -19.99
N ASN A 590 -8.45 -10.01 -20.76
CA ASN A 590 -7.51 -8.94 -21.11
C ASN A 590 -7.14 -8.94 -22.61
N GLY A 591 -7.99 -9.52 -23.45
CA GLY A 591 -7.76 -9.81 -24.87
C GLY A 591 -7.31 -11.25 -25.14
N GLY A 592 -7.00 -12.03 -24.10
CA GLY A 592 -6.74 -13.47 -24.19
C GLY A 592 -8.01 -14.32 -24.17
N THR A 593 -7.82 -15.63 -23.97
CA THR A 593 -8.86 -16.66 -23.89
C THR A 593 -9.20 -17.07 -22.45
N THR A 594 -8.76 -16.29 -21.47
CA THR A 594 -8.89 -16.56 -20.04
C THR A 594 -9.64 -15.41 -19.36
N GLY A 595 -10.03 -15.61 -18.10
CA GLY A 595 -10.87 -14.72 -17.32
C GLY A 595 -12.34 -15.10 -17.42
N SER A 596 -12.93 -15.61 -16.34
CA SER A 596 -14.35 -15.98 -16.30
C SER A 596 -14.98 -15.53 -15.00
N ILE A 597 -16.25 -15.16 -15.07
CA ILE A 597 -17.13 -14.91 -13.92
C ILE A 597 -18.40 -15.76 -13.99
N ALA A 598 -18.46 -16.73 -14.92
CA ALA A 598 -19.69 -17.48 -15.23
C ALA A 598 -20.24 -18.30 -14.05
N SER A 599 -19.39 -18.64 -13.08
CA SER A 599 -19.75 -19.40 -11.88
C SER A 599 -20.49 -18.58 -10.82
N HIS A 600 -20.36 -17.26 -10.83
CA HIS A 600 -20.95 -16.36 -9.82
C HIS A 600 -22.48 -16.36 -9.88
N ALA A 601 -23.16 -16.02 -8.79
CA ALA A 601 -24.62 -16.05 -8.73
C ALA A 601 -25.27 -14.98 -9.63
N SER A 602 -24.72 -13.76 -9.64
CA SER A 602 -25.21 -12.61 -10.39
C SER A 602 -24.16 -11.49 -10.43
N VAL A 603 -24.39 -10.47 -11.26
CA VAL A 603 -23.61 -9.23 -11.29
C VAL A 603 -24.54 -8.02 -11.13
N ALA A 604 -24.37 -7.25 -10.06
CA ALA A 604 -25.13 -6.02 -9.80
C ALA A 604 -24.26 -4.78 -10.03
N LEU A 605 -24.60 -3.95 -11.02
CA LEU A 605 -23.97 -2.67 -11.33
C LEU A 605 -24.70 -1.54 -10.58
N SER A 606 -24.45 -1.42 -9.28
CA SER A 606 -25.34 -0.69 -8.34
C SER A 606 -25.51 0.81 -8.61
N THR A 607 -24.58 1.45 -9.32
CA THR A 607 -24.68 2.87 -9.69
C THR A 607 -24.41 3.06 -11.17
N THR A 608 -24.67 4.27 -11.69
CA THR A 608 -24.36 4.65 -13.08
C THR A 608 -22.86 4.58 -13.40
N ASN A 609 -22.00 4.54 -12.39
CA ASN A 609 -20.54 4.45 -12.53
C ASN A 609 -20.02 3.01 -12.43
N GLY A 610 -20.87 2.03 -12.17
CA GLY A 610 -20.50 0.62 -12.22
C GLY A 610 -20.47 0.11 -13.66
N ASN A 611 -19.39 -0.53 -14.08
CA ASN A 611 -19.26 -1.02 -15.46
C ASN A 611 -18.82 -2.49 -15.48
N LEU A 612 -19.38 -3.26 -16.42
CA LEU A 612 -18.94 -4.61 -16.75
C LEU A 612 -18.44 -4.63 -18.20
N SER A 613 -17.18 -5.04 -18.40
CA SER A 613 -16.56 -5.14 -19.72
C SER A 613 -16.16 -6.59 -20.00
N PHE A 614 -16.61 -7.14 -21.12
CA PHE A 614 -16.12 -8.40 -21.66
C PHE A 614 -15.00 -8.11 -22.66
N LYS A 615 -13.79 -8.60 -22.40
CA LYS A 615 -12.61 -8.39 -23.22
C LYS A 615 -11.87 -9.71 -23.46
N ARG A 616 -12.57 -10.69 -24.04
CA ARG A 616 -12.02 -12.00 -24.43
C ARG A 616 -11.91 -12.13 -25.95
N SER A 617 -10.99 -12.95 -26.44
CA SER A 617 -10.81 -13.19 -27.88
C SER A 617 -11.54 -14.42 -28.42
N ASN A 618 -12.02 -15.31 -27.55
CA ASN A 618 -12.76 -16.52 -27.91
C ASN A 618 -14.25 -16.42 -27.52
N ALA A 619 -15.02 -17.46 -27.84
CA ALA A 619 -16.39 -17.60 -27.38
C ALA A 619 -16.48 -17.71 -25.85
N TYR A 620 -17.42 -17.00 -25.24
CA TYR A 620 -17.70 -16.99 -23.81
C TYR A 620 -19.22 -16.91 -23.57
N SER A 621 -19.78 -17.93 -22.90
CA SER A 621 -21.19 -17.96 -22.52
C SER A 621 -21.36 -17.44 -21.08
N PHE A 622 -22.23 -16.45 -20.90
CA PHE A 622 -22.56 -15.88 -19.60
C PHE A 622 -24.06 -16.03 -19.33
N GLY A 623 -24.41 -16.96 -18.44
CA GLY A 623 -25.80 -17.31 -18.14
C GLY A 623 -26.40 -16.62 -16.91
N LYS A 624 -25.70 -15.65 -16.30
CA LYS A 624 -26.14 -15.01 -15.05
C LYS A 624 -26.80 -13.67 -15.31
N VAL A 625 -27.69 -13.25 -14.42
CA VAL A 625 -28.38 -11.95 -14.53
C VAL A 625 -27.39 -10.82 -14.23
N ILE A 626 -27.38 -9.82 -15.11
CA ILE A 626 -26.75 -8.52 -14.88
C ILE A 626 -27.86 -7.52 -14.50
N SER A 627 -27.72 -6.79 -13.40
CA SER A 627 -28.73 -5.84 -12.91
C SER A 627 -28.12 -4.49 -12.52
N GLY A 628 -28.94 -3.49 -12.21
CA GLY A 628 -28.50 -2.19 -11.67
C GLY A 628 -28.46 -1.05 -12.71
N ALA A 629 -27.90 0.10 -12.32
CA ALA A 629 -27.94 1.32 -13.14
C ALA A 629 -26.72 1.48 -14.08
N GLY A 630 -25.71 0.63 -13.95
CA GLY A 630 -24.45 0.74 -14.68
C GLY A 630 -24.46 0.17 -16.10
N ASN A 631 -23.31 0.25 -16.77
CA ASN A 631 -23.15 -0.04 -18.20
C ASN A 631 -22.50 -1.41 -18.46
N VAL A 632 -22.82 -2.01 -19.60
CA VAL A 632 -22.20 -3.25 -20.09
C VAL A 632 -21.46 -2.97 -21.40
N SER A 633 -20.26 -3.51 -21.56
CA SER A 633 -19.46 -3.34 -22.78
C SER A 633 -18.91 -4.66 -23.30
N GLN A 634 -18.98 -4.86 -24.62
CA GLN A 634 -18.22 -5.86 -25.36
C GLN A 634 -17.03 -5.16 -26.02
N ASP A 635 -15.82 -5.44 -25.51
CA ASP A 635 -14.56 -4.83 -25.94
C ASP A 635 -13.58 -5.87 -26.52
N GLY A 636 -13.90 -7.16 -26.39
CA GLY A 636 -13.09 -8.25 -26.90
C GLY A 636 -13.38 -8.55 -28.37
N SER A 637 -12.44 -9.15 -29.08
CA SER A 637 -12.64 -9.60 -30.46
C SER A 637 -13.48 -10.88 -30.57
N GLY A 638 -13.70 -11.58 -29.46
CA GLY A 638 -14.47 -12.82 -29.40
C GLY A 638 -15.98 -12.63 -29.39
N THR A 639 -16.69 -13.72 -29.13
CA THR A 639 -18.15 -13.74 -29.01
C THR A 639 -18.55 -13.91 -27.55
N THR A 640 -19.30 -12.96 -27.00
CA THR A 640 -19.95 -13.11 -25.70
C THR A 640 -21.42 -13.41 -25.91
N THR A 641 -21.90 -14.55 -25.41
CA THR A 641 -23.31 -14.94 -25.47
C THR A 641 -23.96 -14.71 -24.11
N LEU A 642 -24.98 -13.84 -24.05
CA LEU A 642 -25.77 -13.63 -22.84
C LEU A 642 -26.94 -14.61 -22.80
N SER A 643 -26.82 -15.67 -22.01
CA SER A 643 -27.85 -16.71 -21.85
C SER A 643 -28.75 -16.48 -20.62
N GLY A 644 -28.56 -15.39 -19.89
CA GLY A 644 -29.45 -14.91 -18.83
C GLY A 644 -30.13 -13.60 -19.23
N ALA A 645 -31.42 -13.47 -18.92
CA ALA A 645 -32.15 -12.22 -19.13
C ALA A 645 -31.69 -11.16 -18.13
N SER A 646 -31.07 -10.08 -18.62
CA SER A 646 -30.51 -9.02 -17.79
C SER A 646 -31.52 -7.90 -17.53
N THR A 647 -31.33 -7.15 -16.45
CA THR A 647 -32.25 -6.10 -15.96
C THR A 647 -31.56 -4.77 -15.65
N TYR A 648 -30.31 -4.59 -16.09
CA TYR A 648 -29.63 -3.29 -15.93
C TYR A 648 -30.27 -2.20 -16.79
N THR A 649 -30.06 -0.92 -16.45
CA THR A 649 -30.65 0.21 -17.17
C THR A 649 -29.63 1.09 -17.90
N GLY A 650 -28.34 0.95 -17.60
CA GLY A 650 -27.28 1.67 -18.31
C GLY A 650 -27.09 1.17 -19.74
N ASP A 651 -26.19 1.81 -20.46
CA ASP A 651 -25.96 1.56 -21.88
C ASP A 651 -25.27 0.20 -22.12
N THR A 652 -25.57 -0.41 -23.26
CA THR A 652 -24.81 -1.56 -23.79
C THR A 652 -23.94 -1.10 -24.95
N ASN A 653 -22.62 -1.12 -24.78
CA ASN A 653 -21.66 -0.72 -25.80
C ASN A 653 -21.00 -1.93 -26.45
N ILE A 654 -21.00 -2.00 -27.78
CA ILE A 654 -20.37 -3.09 -28.55
C ILE A 654 -19.27 -2.46 -29.40
N ASN A 655 -18.07 -2.45 -28.82
CA ASN A 655 -16.89 -1.77 -29.34
C ASN A 655 -16.03 -2.69 -30.22
N ALA A 656 -16.12 -4.00 -30.04
CA ALA A 656 -15.44 -5.01 -30.87
C ALA A 656 -16.21 -6.35 -30.83
N GLY A 657 -15.77 -7.33 -31.63
CA GLY A 657 -16.27 -8.71 -31.57
C GLY A 657 -17.79 -8.81 -31.73
N THR A 658 -18.39 -9.82 -31.07
CA THR A 658 -19.83 -10.09 -31.14
C THR A 658 -20.43 -10.17 -29.75
N LEU A 659 -21.52 -9.43 -29.51
CA LEU A 659 -22.42 -9.66 -28.38
C LEU A 659 -23.66 -10.39 -28.92
N ALA A 660 -23.81 -11.66 -28.56
CA ALA A 660 -24.93 -12.50 -28.97
C ALA A 660 -25.96 -12.61 -27.85
N VAL A 661 -27.24 -12.47 -28.18
CA VAL A 661 -28.32 -12.85 -27.25
C VAL A 661 -28.50 -14.37 -27.31
N GLY A 662 -28.47 -15.02 -26.15
CA GLY A 662 -28.61 -16.47 -25.99
C GLY A 662 -29.98 -16.90 -25.45
N VAL A 663 -30.84 -15.94 -25.13
CA VAL A 663 -32.23 -16.10 -24.67
C VAL A 663 -33.06 -14.92 -25.16
N THR A 664 -34.38 -15.08 -25.20
CA THR A 664 -35.32 -13.98 -25.48
C THR A 664 -35.14 -12.87 -24.45
N ASN A 665 -35.02 -11.62 -24.93
CA ASN A 665 -34.79 -10.44 -24.10
C ASN A 665 -33.55 -10.57 -23.19
N ALA A 666 -32.46 -11.15 -23.69
CA ALA A 666 -31.19 -11.21 -22.97
C ALA A 666 -30.69 -9.80 -22.59
N LEU A 667 -30.93 -8.82 -23.46
CA LEU A 667 -30.66 -7.41 -23.20
C LEU A 667 -31.90 -6.71 -22.61
N PRO A 668 -31.73 -5.81 -21.64
CA PRO A 668 -32.84 -5.05 -21.07
C PRO A 668 -33.47 -4.10 -22.11
N ALA A 669 -34.80 -4.04 -22.18
CA ALA A 669 -35.48 -3.19 -23.16
C ALA A 669 -35.19 -1.68 -22.98
N ALA A 670 -34.97 -1.24 -21.73
CA ALA A 670 -34.66 0.14 -21.41
C ALA A 670 -33.20 0.54 -21.68
N SER A 671 -32.29 -0.41 -21.92
CA SER A 671 -30.90 -0.12 -22.23
C SER A 671 -30.79 0.42 -23.66
N ALA A 672 -30.06 1.54 -23.83
CA ALA A 672 -29.67 1.98 -25.17
C ALA A 672 -28.51 1.10 -25.65
N ILE A 673 -28.65 0.54 -26.85
CA ILE A 673 -27.64 -0.34 -27.43
C ILE A 673 -26.83 0.42 -28.48
N LYS A 674 -25.50 0.43 -28.33
CA LYS A 674 -24.56 1.15 -29.21
C LYS A 674 -23.58 0.18 -29.84
N VAL A 675 -23.69 -0.05 -31.14
CA VAL A 675 -22.81 -0.89 -31.94
C VAL A 675 -21.82 0.02 -32.68
N ASN A 676 -20.63 0.17 -32.07
CA ASN A 676 -19.60 1.10 -32.53
C ASN A 676 -18.74 0.48 -33.62
N ALA A 677 -18.20 -0.72 -33.41
CA ALA A 677 -17.43 -1.47 -34.42
C ALA A 677 -17.60 -3.00 -34.38
N GLY A 678 -18.35 -3.54 -33.42
CA GLY A 678 -18.63 -4.98 -33.31
C GLY A 678 -19.97 -5.40 -33.94
N THR A 679 -20.50 -6.54 -33.50
CA THR A 679 -21.77 -7.11 -33.97
C THR A 679 -22.72 -7.35 -32.81
N LEU A 680 -23.96 -6.89 -32.93
CA LEU A 680 -25.08 -7.39 -32.11
C LEU A 680 -25.74 -8.54 -32.86
N SER A 681 -25.68 -9.76 -32.34
CA SER A 681 -26.31 -10.94 -32.98
C SER A 681 -27.55 -11.39 -32.21
N LEU A 682 -28.68 -11.50 -32.91
CA LEU A 682 -29.94 -11.99 -32.32
C LEU A 682 -30.09 -13.52 -32.37
N GLY A 683 -29.26 -14.22 -33.17
CA GLY A 683 -29.37 -15.66 -33.35
C GLY A 683 -30.76 -16.07 -33.85
N SER A 684 -31.52 -16.78 -33.01
CA SER A 684 -32.90 -17.20 -33.28
C SER A 684 -33.89 -16.65 -32.24
N PHE A 685 -33.49 -15.61 -31.49
CA PHE A 685 -34.25 -15.10 -30.36
C PHE A 685 -34.91 -13.75 -30.66
N SER A 686 -35.93 -13.44 -29.86
CA SER A 686 -36.57 -12.12 -29.88
C SER A 686 -35.89 -11.17 -28.92
N GLN A 687 -35.68 -9.92 -29.33
CA GLN A 687 -35.15 -8.85 -28.49
C GLN A 687 -36.00 -7.60 -28.62
N THR A 688 -36.53 -7.11 -27.50
CA THR A 688 -37.33 -5.87 -27.44
C THR A 688 -36.48 -4.71 -26.95
N LEU A 689 -36.56 -3.53 -27.59
CA LEU A 689 -35.86 -2.31 -27.20
C LEU A 689 -36.84 -1.12 -27.19
N SER A 690 -36.79 -0.32 -26.12
CA SER A 690 -37.61 0.89 -25.95
C SER A 690 -36.79 2.19 -25.97
N ASN A 691 -35.46 2.10 -25.79
CA ASN A 691 -34.56 3.27 -25.78
C ASN A 691 -33.68 3.38 -27.04
N GLY A 692 -33.97 2.56 -28.06
CA GLY A 692 -33.31 2.59 -29.36
C GLY A 692 -32.02 1.76 -29.48
N LEU A 693 -31.63 1.52 -30.73
CA LEU A 693 -30.42 0.84 -31.17
C LEU A 693 -29.63 1.77 -32.11
N THR A 694 -28.37 2.04 -31.81
CA THR A 694 -27.49 2.83 -32.69
C THR A 694 -26.38 1.94 -33.25
N VAL A 695 -26.32 1.78 -34.57
CA VAL A 695 -25.29 1.04 -35.31
C VAL A 695 -24.56 2.03 -36.21
N THR A 696 -23.37 2.47 -35.80
CA THR A 696 -22.60 3.51 -36.50
C THR A 696 -21.50 2.91 -37.37
N GLY A 697 -20.71 1.97 -36.82
CA GLY A 697 -19.56 1.37 -37.53
C GLY A 697 -19.48 -0.16 -37.39
N GLY A 698 -20.53 -0.80 -36.86
CA GLY A 698 -20.62 -2.25 -36.75
C GLY A 698 -21.86 -2.82 -37.45
N THR A 699 -22.31 -4.00 -37.03
CA THR A 699 -23.39 -4.75 -37.71
C THR A 699 -24.50 -5.17 -36.74
N LEU A 700 -25.76 -5.03 -37.18
CA LEU A 700 -26.88 -5.75 -36.60
C LEU A 700 -27.09 -7.09 -37.32
N ASP A 701 -26.77 -8.20 -36.69
CA ASP A 701 -26.97 -9.53 -37.24
C ASP A 701 -28.28 -10.16 -36.73
N MET A 702 -29.23 -10.39 -37.64
CA MET A 702 -30.51 -11.05 -37.30
C MET A 702 -30.38 -12.56 -37.12
N GLY A 703 -29.23 -13.15 -37.47
CA GLY A 703 -29.01 -14.58 -37.35
C GLY A 703 -29.92 -15.41 -38.26
N SER A 704 -30.47 -16.50 -37.72
CA SER A 704 -31.29 -17.48 -38.44
C SER A 704 -32.75 -17.43 -37.98
N GLY A 705 -33.38 -16.27 -38.08
CA GLY A 705 -34.78 -16.05 -37.69
C GLY A 705 -34.97 -15.19 -36.43
N GLY A 706 -33.98 -14.37 -36.05
CA GLY A 706 -34.11 -13.44 -34.91
C GLY A 706 -35.19 -12.39 -35.13
N ALA A 707 -35.76 -11.89 -34.04
CA ALA A 707 -36.82 -10.88 -34.08
C ALA A 707 -36.45 -9.64 -33.25
N LEU A 708 -36.16 -8.52 -33.91
CA LEU A 708 -35.96 -7.24 -33.23
C LEU A 708 -37.30 -6.51 -33.10
N ILE A 709 -37.69 -6.13 -31.89
CA ILE A 709 -38.94 -5.40 -31.62
C ILE A 709 -38.58 -4.03 -31.05
N LEU A 710 -38.84 -2.97 -31.81
CA LEU A 710 -38.68 -1.60 -31.37
C LEU A 710 -40.01 -1.13 -30.78
N SER A 711 -40.09 -1.01 -29.45
CA SER A 711 -41.29 -0.59 -28.72
C SER A 711 -41.32 0.90 -28.41
N GLY A 712 -40.22 1.62 -28.67
CA GLY A 712 -40.10 3.06 -28.50
C GLY A 712 -38.71 3.56 -28.87
N GLY A 713 -38.49 4.86 -28.75
CA GLY A 713 -37.19 5.50 -29.00
C GLY A 713 -36.83 5.58 -30.48
N THR A 714 -35.61 6.05 -30.75
CA THR A 714 -35.06 6.16 -32.12
C THR A 714 -33.90 5.20 -32.29
N SER A 715 -33.99 4.32 -33.27
CA SER A 715 -32.92 3.43 -33.70
C SER A 715 -32.27 3.94 -34.98
N ASN A 716 -30.96 4.07 -34.99
CA ASN A 716 -30.17 4.47 -36.17
C ASN A 716 -29.34 3.27 -36.62
N VAL A 717 -29.60 2.72 -37.80
CA VAL A 717 -28.98 1.46 -38.24
C VAL A 717 -28.32 1.65 -39.61
N SER A 718 -27.01 1.40 -39.67
CA SER A 718 -26.22 1.50 -40.91
C SER A 718 -26.01 0.15 -41.60
N ALA A 719 -26.03 -0.98 -40.87
CA ALA A 719 -25.78 -2.30 -41.45
C ALA A 719 -26.63 -3.38 -40.78
N ILE A 720 -27.21 -4.26 -41.61
CA ILE A 720 -28.05 -5.40 -41.20
C ILE A 720 -27.65 -6.65 -41.98
N THR A 721 -27.53 -7.79 -41.31
CA THR A 721 -27.27 -9.11 -41.91
C THR A 721 -28.22 -10.18 -41.37
N GLY A 722 -28.13 -11.39 -41.94
CA GLY A 722 -28.88 -12.55 -41.47
C GLY A 722 -30.32 -12.60 -42.01
N SER A 723 -31.19 -13.25 -41.26
CA SER A 723 -32.60 -13.49 -41.59
C SER A 723 -33.47 -13.34 -40.35
N GLY A 724 -34.69 -12.83 -40.51
CA GLY A 724 -35.55 -12.55 -39.37
C GLY A 724 -36.57 -11.44 -39.63
N SER A 725 -36.98 -10.75 -38.56
CA SER A 725 -37.93 -9.65 -38.65
C SER A 725 -37.56 -8.47 -37.75
N ILE A 726 -37.76 -7.25 -38.24
CA ILE A 726 -37.71 -6.02 -37.43
C ILE A 726 -39.12 -5.45 -37.34
N THR A 727 -39.68 -5.40 -36.13
CA THR A 727 -40.99 -4.83 -35.83
C THR A 727 -40.82 -3.42 -35.28
N VAL A 728 -41.52 -2.45 -35.88
CA VAL A 728 -41.48 -1.04 -35.48
C VAL A 728 -42.85 -0.63 -34.94
N ASN A 729 -43.01 -0.66 -33.62
CA ASN A 729 -44.27 -0.36 -32.94
C ASN A 729 -44.54 1.15 -32.84
N THR A 730 -45.75 1.51 -32.43
CA THR A 730 -46.15 2.88 -32.10
C THR A 730 -45.13 3.58 -31.19
N GLY A 731 -44.69 4.77 -31.59
CA GLY A 731 -43.72 5.58 -30.85
C GLY A 731 -42.25 5.22 -31.10
N ALA A 732 -41.97 4.16 -31.87
CA ALA A 732 -40.61 3.83 -32.33
C ALA A 732 -40.31 4.43 -33.71
N VAL A 733 -39.05 4.82 -33.91
CA VAL A 733 -38.50 5.29 -35.19
C VAL A 733 -37.29 4.45 -35.56
N LEU A 734 -37.24 3.92 -36.78
CA LEU A 734 -36.08 3.25 -37.36
C LEU A 734 -35.50 4.11 -38.50
N ASN A 735 -34.36 4.73 -38.25
CA ASN A 735 -33.57 5.44 -39.26
C ASN A 735 -32.57 4.49 -39.89
N LEU A 736 -32.63 4.32 -41.20
CA LEU A 736 -31.61 3.63 -41.97
C LEU A 736 -30.59 4.66 -42.44
N THR A 737 -29.37 4.58 -41.91
CA THR A 737 -28.35 5.62 -42.06
C THR A 737 -27.30 5.30 -43.14
N ALA A 738 -27.44 4.16 -43.81
CA ALA A 738 -26.70 3.77 -45.01
C ALA A 738 -27.53 2.81 -45.87
N GLY A 739 -27.12 2.55 -47.11
CA GLY A 739 -27.78 1.59 -47.99
C GLY A 739 -27.70 0.17 -47.42
N ILE A 740 -28.84 -0.52 -47.32
CA ILE A 740 -28.94 -1.85 -46.69
C ILE A 740 -29.51 -2.85 -47.69
N SER A 741 -28.81 -3.96 -47.90
CA SER A 741 -29.26 -5.06 -48.74
C SER A 741 -29.50 -6.32 -47.91
N ALA A 742 -30.67 -6.41 -47.26
CA ALA A 742 -31.05 -7.47 -46.32
C ALA A 742 -32.33 -8.19 -46.77
N SER A 743 -32.31 -8.81 -47.96
CA SER A 743 -33.49 -9.42 -48.61
C SER A 743 -34.14 -10.58 -47.84
N ASN A 744 -33.47 -11.11 -46.81
CA ASN A 744 -34.00 -12.16 -45.92
C ASN A 744 -34.52 -11.61 -44.58
N VAL A 745 -34.52 -10.29 -44.40
CA VAL A 745 -35.03 -9.61 -43.21
C VAL A 745 -36.35 -8.94 -43.55
N ASN A 746 -37.39 -9.32 -42.83
CA ASN A 746 -38.72 -8.76 -42.96
C ASN A 746 -38.86 -7.49 -42.12
N ILE A 747 -39.66 -6.54 -42.58
CA ILE A 747 -40.01 -5.34 -41.80
C ILE A 747 -41.50 -5.41 -41.46
N VAL A 748 -41.84 -5.27 -40.18
CA VAL A 748 -43.21 -5.23 -39.68
C VAL A 748 -43.50 -3.84 -39.13
N MET A 749 -44.34 -3.10 -39.84
CA MET A 749 -44.78 -1.75 -39.48
C MET A 749 -46.01 -1.85 -38.57
N ALA A 750 -45.81 -1.66 -37.26
CA ALA A 750 -46.81 -1.88 -36.21
C ALA A 750 -47.18 -0.58 -35.48
N GLY A 751 -47.21 0.54 -36.21
CA GLY A 751 -47.61 1.86 -35.69
C GLY A 751 -46.48 2.88 -35.67
N GLY A 752 -45.24 2.45 -35.90
CA GLY A 752 -44.05 3.30 -35.88
C GLY A 752 -43.68 3.90 -37.23
N SER A 753 -42.47 4.49 -37.27
CA SER A 753 -41.93 5.13 -38.48
C SER A 753 -40.61 4.49 -38.92
N VAL A 754 -40.44 4.27 -40.23
CA VAL A 754 -39.17 3.89 -40.85
C VAL A 754 -38.71 5.00 -41.77
N ASN A 755 -37.47 5.48 -41.60
CA ASN A 755 -36.89 6.56 -42.39
C ASN A 755 -35.73 5.99 -43.23
N LEU A 756 -35.81 6.16 -44.54
CA LEU A 756 -34.87 5.58 -45.51
C LEU A 756 -33.65 6.47 -45.82
N GLY A 757 -33.64 7.72 -45.33
CA GLY A 757 -32.62 8.69 -45.72
C GLY A 757 -32.61 8.89 -47.24
N THR A 758 -31.42 9.08 -47.84
CA THR A 758 -31.23 9.26 -49.28
C THR A 758 -30.65 8.00 -49.95
N PHE A 759 -30.89 6.83 -49.37
CA PHE A 759 -30.21 5.60 -49.76
C PHE A 759 -31.11 4.63 -50.51
N THR A 760 -30.50 3.61 -51.10
CA THR A 760 -31.20 2.46 -51.69
C THR A 760 -31.16 1.28 -50.72
N HIS A 761 -32.32 0.66 -50.50
CA HIS A 761 -32.47 -0.47 -49.60
C HIS A 761 -33.18 -1.64 -50.26
N SER A 762 -32.85 -2.86 -49.85
CA SER A 762 -33.60 -4.07 -50.16
C SER A 762 -33.91 -4.88 -48.91
N PHE A 763 -35.16 -5.31 -48.77
CA PHE A 763 -35.65 -6.14 -47.66
C PHE A 763 -36.49 -7.31 -48.16
N GLY A 764 -36.82 -8.22 -47.24
CA GLY A 764 -37.74 -9.32 -47.48
C GLY A 764 -39.18 -8.84 -47.60
N THR A 765 -40.06 -9.37 -46.76
CA THR A 765 -41.46 -8.99 -46.73
C THR A 765 -41.67 -7.72 -45.91
N LEU A 766 -42.43 -6.76 -46.43
CA LEU A 766 -42.97 -5.64 -45.67
C LEU A 766 -44.42 -5.93 -45.28
N THR A 767 -44.70 -6.00 -43.98
CA THR A 767 -46.04 -6.22 -43.42
C THR A 767 -46.45 -5.01 -42.61
N GLN A 768 -47.74 -4.64 -42.63
CA GLN A 768 -48.26 -3.54 -41.82
C GLN A 768 -49.43 -4.04 -40.97
N THR A 769 -49.34 -3.86 -39.66
CA THR A 769 -50.39 -4.26 -38.71
C THR A 769 -51.11 -3.07 -38.09
N SER A 770 -50.49 -1.89 -38.08
CA SER A 770 -51.10 -0.63 -37.62
C SER A 770 -50.71 0.54 -38.52
N SER A 771 -51.50 1.62 -38.53
CA SER A 771 -51.18 2.81 -39.32
C SER A 771 -49.78 3.33 -39.01
N SER A 772 -48.93 3.42 -40.03
CA SER A 772 -47.48 3.61 -39.89
C SER A 772 -46.94 4.59 -40.94
N THR A 773 -45.74 5.12 -40.74
CA THR A 773 -45.10 6.04 -41.68
C THR A 773 -43.82 5.45 -42.26
N LEU A 774 -43.66 5.53 -43.58
CA LEU A 774 -42.42 5.23 -44.29
C LEU A 774 -41.92 6.53 -44.93
N THR A 775 -40.81 7.06 -44.45
CA THR A 775 -40.28 8.36 -44.90
C THR A 775 -39.16 8.16 -45.92
N PHE A 776 -39.34 8.75 -47.10
CA PHE A 776 -38.36 8.80 -48.17
C PHE A 776 -37.59 10.13 -48.10
N GLY A 777 -36.26 10.07 -48.22
CA GLY A 777 -35.46 11.23 -48.58
C GLY A 777 -35.29 11.33 -50.09
N ALA A 778 -34.83 12.48 -50.57
CA ALA A 778 -34.61 12.70 -52.01
C ALA A 778 -33.71 11.61 -52.62
N GLY A 779 -34.12 11.03 -53.75
CA GLY A 779 -33.36 9.96 -54.42
C GLY A 779 -33.42 8.58 -53.78
N SER A 780 -34.12 8.39 -52.65
CA SER A 780 -34.16 7.09 -51.97
C SER A 780 -34.97 6.05 -52.73
N SER A 781 -34.56 4.79 -52.59
CA SER A 781 -35.24 3.65 -53.20
C SER A 781 -35.40 2.51 -52.20
N LEU A 782 -36.59 1.91 -52.12
CA LEU A 782 -36.85 0.72 -51.33
C LEU A 782 -37.33 -0.40 -52.24
N THR A 783 -36.68 -1.56 -52.21
CA THR A 783 -37.16 -2.78 -52.87
C THR A 783 -37.50 -3.84 -51.82
N VAL A 784 -38.71 -4.40 -51.89
CA VAL A 784 -39.13 -5.51 -51.02
C VAL A 784 -39.41 -6.76 -51.84
N ALA A 785 -39.05 -7.93 -51.28
CA ALA A 785 -39.36 -9.21 -51.89
C ALA A 785 -40.88 -9.41 -52.00
N SER A 786 -41.62 -9.03 -50.96
CA SER A 786 -43.08 -9.00 -51.05
C SER A 786 -43.72 -7.93 -50.17
N ILE A 787 -44.91 -7.48 -50.57
CA ILE A 787 -45.84 -6.80 -49.67
C ILE A 787 -46.71 -7.89 -49.02
N GLY A 788 -46.61 -8.02 -47.70
CA GLY A 788 -47.41 -8.94 -46.90
C GLY A 788 -48.84 -8.42 -46.66
N SER A 789 -49.46 -8.88 -45.57
CA SER A 789 -50.78 -8.35 -45.17
C SER A 789 -50.64 -6.88 -44.77
N LEU A 790 -51.50 -6.03 -45.33
CA LEU A 790 -51.73 -4.68 -44.82
C LEU A 790 -53.07 -4.70 -44.06
N GLY A 791 -53.03 -4.28 -42.79
CA GLY A 791 -54.17 -4.35 -41.88
C GLY A 791 -55.39 -3.58 -42.41
N THR A 792 -56.54 -4.25 -42.47
CA THR A 792 -57.79 -3.65 -42.96
C THR A 792 -58.13 -2.37 -42.19
N GLY A 793 -58.35 -1.26 -42.91
CA GLY A 793 -58.66 0.04 -42.31
C GLY A 793 -57.44 0.84 -41.81
N GLN A 794 -56.23 0.27 -41.88
CA GLN A 794 -55.00 0.96 -41.51
C GLN A 794 -54.36 1.61 -42.74
N THR A 795 -53.53 2.64 -42.52
CA THR A 795 -52.84 3.37 -43.61
C THR A 795 -51.33 3.31 -43.43
N LEU A 796 -50.60 2.90 -44.47
CA LEU A 796 -49.16 3.09 -44.58
C LEU A 796 -48.88 4.41 -45.32
N THR A 797 -48.38 5.43 -44.63
CA THR A 797 -48.09 6.73 -45.25
C THR A 797 -46.65 6.76 -45.76
N ALA A 798 -46.45 6.82 -47.07
CA ALA A 798 -45.17 7.11 -47.69
C ALA A 798 -44.95 8.63 -47.73
N SER A 799 -44.29 9.18 -46.70
CA SER A 799 -44.00 10.60 -46.57
C SER A 799 -42.69 10.97 -47.28
N GLY A 800 -42.51 12.24 -47.65
CA GLY A 800 -41.31 12.69 -48.38
C GLY A 800 -41.20 12.16 -49.82
N TRP A 801 -42.27 11.55 -50.34
CA TRP A 801 -42.34 11.05 -51.70
C TRP A 801 -42.21 12.18 -52.74
N VAL A 802 -41.28 12.01 -53.69
CA VAL A 802 -41.10 12.91 -54.84
C VAL A 802 -41.19 12.05 -56.10
N ALA A 803 -42.27 12.25 -56.86
CA ALA A 803 -42.51 11.50 -58.10
C ALA A 803 -41.31 11.59 -59.05
N GLY A 804 -40.87 10.45 -59.58
CA GLY A 804 -39.72 10.34 -60.48
C GLY A 804 -38.34 10.44 -59.83
N SER A 805 -38.25 10.70 -58.52
CA SER A 805 -36.98 10.76 -57.78
C SER A 805 -36.89 9.75 -56.65
N THR A 806 -38.00 9.46 -55.98
CA THR A 806 -38.07 8.41 -54.94
C THR A 806 -38.80 7.19 -55.49
N HIS A 807 -38.35 5.99 -55.13
CA HIS A 807 -38.91 4.76 -55.67
C HIS A 807 -39.25 3.75 -54.57
N PHE A 808 -40.38 3.07 -54.71
CA PHE A 808 -40.75 1.95 -53.86
C PHE A 808 -41.16 0.78 -54.74
N TYR A 809 -40.44 -0.33 -54.68
CA TYR A 809 -40.59 -1.51 -55.53
C TYR A 809 -41.00 -2.73 -54.72
N ALA A 810 -41.83 -3.60 -55.31
CA ALA A 810 -42.19 -4.90 -54.76
C ALA A 810 -42.14 -6.00 -55.83
N THR A 811 -41.46 -7.11 -55.52
CA THR A 811 -41.35 -8.28 -56.41
C THR A 811 -42.66 -9.08 -56.44
N ALA A 812 -43.30 -9.24 -55.29
CA ALA A 812 -44.63 -9.83 -55.14
C ALA A 812 -45.54 -8.97 -54.25
N VAL A 813 -46.85 -9.11 -54.41
CA VAL A 813 -47.87 -8.42 -53.60
C VAL A 813 -48.89 -9.47 -53.19
N ASN A 814 -48.99 -9.76 -51.89
CA ASN A 814 -49.89 -10.80 -51.39
C ASN A 814 -51.31 -10.24 -51.18
N GLY A 815 -52.31 -10.97 -51.69
CA GLY A 815 -53.70 -10.52 -51.81
C GLY A 815 -54.01 -10.07 -53.25
N THR A 816 -55.15 -10.46 -53.81
CA THR A 816 -55.60 -10.03 -55.14
C THR A 816 -55.72 -8.51 -55.18
N PRO A 817 -54.84 -7.86 -55.94
CA PRO A 817 -55.23 -7.43 -57.28
C PRO A 817 -54.14 -7.68 -58.32
N ALA A 818 -54.53 -7.64 -59.59
CA ALA A 818 -53.56 -7.51 -60.66
C ALA A 818 -52.79 -6.19 -60.51
N ARG A 819 -51.49 -6.20 -60.84
CA ARG A 819 -50.74 -4.95 -61.07
C ARG A 819 -51.57 -4.04 -62.00
N ASN A 820 -51.44 -2.72 -61.85
CA ASN A 820 -52.20 -1.69 -62.57
C ASN A 820 -53.69 -1.54 -62.20
N THR A 821 -54.20 -2.13 -61.11
CA THR A 821 -55.62 -1.92 -60.69
C THR A 821 -55.74 -0.94 -59.53
N VAL A 822 -56.32 0.24 -59.76
CA VAL A 822 -56.54 1.27 -58.72
C VAL A 822 -57.64 0.85 -57.73
N GLY A 823 -57.54 1.27 -56.46
CA GLY A 823 -58.60 1.10 -55.45
C GLY A 823 -58.72 -0.28 -54.79
N GLN A 824 -57.86 -1.24 -55.15
CA GLN A 824 -57.88 -2.59 -54.58
C GLN A 824 -56.86 -2.77 -53.45
N THR A 825 -57.17 -3.56 -52.42
CA THR A 825 -56.17 -3.94 -51.39
C THR A 825 -55.06 -4.78 -52.02
N PRO A 826 -53.77 -4.61 -51.67
CA PRO A 826 -53.22 -3.72 -50.63
C PRO A 826 -52.99 -2.26 -51.08
N LEU A 827 -53.29 -1.93 -52.33
CA LEU A 827 -53.02 -0.62 -52.95
C LEU A 827 -53.79 0.51 -52.28
N ASN A 828 -55.05 0.26 -51.90
CA ASN A 828 -55.92 1.23 -51.22
C ASN A 828 -55.60 1.46 -49.74
N GLN A 829 -54.45 0.96 -49.25
CA GLN A 829 -53.98 1.16 -47.88
C GLN A 829 -52.67 1.94 -47.80
N ILE A 830 -51.98 2.18 -48.92
CA ILE A 830 -50.72 2.94 -48.94
C ILE A 830 -51.01 4.36 -49.42
N LYS A 831 -50.72 5.37 -48.60
CA LYS A 831 -50.86 6.79 -48.97
C LYS A 831 -49.54 7.29 -49.54
N LEU A 832 -49.50 7.61 -50.82
CA LEU A 832 -48.28 8.08 -51.51
C LEU A 832 -48.17 9.61 -51.49
N GLY A 833 -47.40 10.16 -50.55
CA GLY A 833 -47.28 11.61 -50.35
C GLY A 833 -48.64 12.28 -50.08
N GLY A 834 -48.98 13.27 -50.89
CA GLY A 834 -50.28 13.99 -50.81
C GLY A 834 -51.45 13.27 -51.47
N ASN A 835 -51.22 12.17 -52.21
CA ASN A 835 -52.26 11.49 -52.97
C ASN A 835 -53.22 10.71 -52.06
N ALA A 836 -54.47 10.55 -52.49
CA ALA A 836 -55.44 9.69 -51.80
C ALA A 836 -55.02 8.22 -51.90
N VAL A 837 -55.27 7.43 -50.85
CA VAL A 837 -55.00 5.97 -50.85
C VAL A 837 -55.77 5.25 -51.96
N SER A 838 -56.93 5.78 -52.38
CA SER A 838 -57.69 5.20 -53.48
C SER A 838 -57.01 5.33 -54.84
N ALA A 839 -56.01 6.21 -54.99
CA ALA A 839 -55.35 6.50 -56.26
C ALA A 839 -54.01 5.76 -56.46
N THR A 840 -53.51 5.03 -55.46
CA THR A 840 -52.24 4.31 -55.53
C THR A 840 -52.38 2.94 -56.19
N TYR A 841 -51.35 2.50 -56.93
CA TYR A 841 -51.27 1.17 -57.55
C TYR A 841 -49.83 0.69 -57.78
N TRP A 842 -49.62 -0.62 -57.91
CA TRP A 842 -48.33 -1.23 -58.30
C TRP A 842 -48.26 -1.37 -59.82
N ALA A 843 -47.23 -0.83 -60.46
CA ALA A 843 -47.00 -0.93 -61.89
C ALA A 843 -46.68 -2.37 -62.34
N SER A 844 -46.86 -2.64 -63.64
CA SER A 844 -46.76 -3.96 -64.29
C SER A 844 -45.35 -4.58 -64.42
N GLY A 845 -44.32 -3.97 -63.82
CA GLY A 845 -42.95 -4.52 -63.80
C GLY A 845 -42.72 -5.61 -62.73
N THR A 846 -41.59 -6.32 -62.80
CA THR A 846 -41.07 -7.18 -61.72
C THR A 846 -39.59 -6.85 -61.46
N PRO A 847 -39.25 -6.22 -60.32
CA PRO A 847 -40.19 -5.73 -59.31
C PRO A 847 -41.02 -4.57 -59.88
N GLY A 848 -42.27 -4.43 -59.43
CA GLY A 848 -43.11 -3.32 -59.88
C GLY A 848 -43.08 -2.18 -58.88
N GLU A 849 -43.18 -0.97 -59.40
CA GLU A 849 -43.09 0.26 -58.64
C GLU A 849 -44.45 0.69 -58.10
N LEU A 850 -44.50 1.18 -56.85
CA LEU A 850 -45.69 1.84 -56.30
C LEU A 850 -45.77 3.24 -56.89
N THR A 851 -46.88 3.52 -57.55
CA THR A 851 -47.17 4.81 -58.17
C THR A 851 -48.57 5.28 -57.77
N ALA A 852 -48.87 6.55 -58.04
CA ALA A 852 -50.22 7.09 -57.93
C ALA A 852 -50.73 7.41 -59.34
N ALA A 853 -51.99 7.09 -59.62
CA ALA A 853 -52.69 7.62 -60.77
C ALA A 853 -52.67 9.15 -60.63
N GLY A 854 -52.09 9.86 -61.61
CA GLY A 854 -52.24 11.31 -61.64
C GLY A 854 -53.71 11.69 -61.81
N SER A 855 -54.02 12.98 -61.63
CA SER A 855 -55.37 13.48 -61.89
C SER A 855 -55.86 13.00 -63.25
N TYR A 856 -57.03 12.38 -63.29
CA TYR A 856 -57.71 12.11 -64.54
C TYR A 856 -58.07 13.45 -65.16
N THR A 857 -57.50 13.73 -66.31
CA THR A 857 -57.91 14.87 -67.14
C THR A 857 -58.65 14.30 -68.33
N PHE A 858 -59.88 14.75 -68.52
CA PHE A 858 -60.82 14.27 -69.51
C PHE A 858 -60.67 15.08 -70.79
N TRP A 859 -60.61 14.38 -71.93
CA TRP A 859 -60.65 15.00 -73.23
C TRP A 859 -62.03 15.59 -73.47
N ASP A 860 -62.09 16.90 -73.58
CA ASP A 860 -63.33 17.65 -73.71
C ASP A 860 -63.13 18.84 -74.65
N VAL A 861 -63.82 18.81 -75.79
CA VAL A 861 -63.72 19.86 -76.81
C VAL A 861 -64.86 20.89 -76.70
N VAL A 862 -65.80 20.73 -75.76
CA VAL A 862 -66.96 21.63 -75.59
C VAL A 862 -66.98 22.23 -74.18
N THR A 863 -66.78 23.54 -74.08
CA THR A 863 -66.72 24.20 -72.76
C THR A 863 -68.10 24.56 -72.21
N GLY A 864 -68.37 24.26 -70.94
CA GLY A 864 -69.39 24.94 -70.12
C GLY A 864 -70.79 24.31 -70.11
N ASN A 865 -70.93 23.04 -70.47
CA ASN A 865 -72.23 22.34 -70.50
C ASN A 865 -72.40 21.27 -69.40
N SER A 866 -71.48 21.19 -68.43
CA SER A 866 -71.54 20.24 -67.32
C SER A 866 -71.43 18.75 -67.70
N GLN A 867 -70.93 18.44 -68.90
CA GLN A 867 -70.68 17.06 -69.38
C GLN A 867 -69.23 16.89 -69.84
N ILE A 868 -68.79 15.65 -70.03
CA ILE A 868 -67.54 15.33 -70.75
C ILE A 868 -67.97 14.83 -72.13
N ASP A 869 -67.68 15.59 -73.19
CA ASP A 869 -68.24 15.33 -74.51
C ASP A 869 -67.37 14.44 -75.42
N GLY A 870 -66.07 14.37 -75.16
CA GLY A 870 -65.12 13.74 -76.07
C GLY A 870 -64.92 14.57 -77.34
N GLY A 871 -64.94 13.95 -78.52
CA GLY A 871 -64.87 14.65 -79.82
C GLY A 871 -63.48 14.77 -80.46
N SER A 872 -63.42 15.44 -81.61
CA SER A 872 -62.19 15.54 -82.42
C SER A 872 -61.43 16.84 -82.15
N GLY A 873 -60.11 16.79 -82.07
CA GLY A 873 -59.28 17.98 -81.86
C GLY A 873 -57.78 17.66 -81.83
N THR A 874 -56.97 18.68 -81.59
CA THR A 874 -55.51 18.53 -81.47
C THR A 874 -55.11 18.50 -80.00
N TRP A 875 -54.39 17.48 -79.58
CA TRP A 875 -53.75 17.44 -78.28
C TRP A 875 -52.36 18.03 -78.40
N ASP A 876 -52.22 19.28 -77.96
CA ASP A 876 -50.94 19.94 -77.74
C ASP A 876 -50.88 20.63 -76.36
N GLY A 877 -49.73 21.21 -76.02
CA GLY A 877 -49.51 21.88 -74.73
C GLY A 877 -50.23 23.23 -74.56
N SER A 878 -50.94 23.71 -75.59
CA SER A 878 -51.58 25.02 -75.65
C SER A 878 -53.10 24.97 -75.84
N THR A 879 -53.64 23.86 -76.36
CA THR A 879 -55.08 23.67 -76.59
C THR A 879 -55.85 23.46 -75.29
N LEU A 880 -56.96 24.19 -75.12
CA LEU A 880 -57.86 24.12 -73.97
C LEU A 880 -58.89 22.98 -74.12
N ASN A 881 -58.41 21.75 -74.29
CA ASN A 881 -59.25 20.57 -74.54
C ASN A 881 -59.24 19.54 -73.39
N TRP A 882 -58.78 19.94 -72.20
CA TRP A 882 -58.62 19.05 -71.05
C TRP A 882 -59.40 19.56 -69.84
N SER A 883 -60.39 18.81 -69.39
CA SER A 883 -61.18 19.14 -68.19
C SER A 883 -60.77 18.27 -67.00
N ASP A 884 -60.80 18.82 -65.78
CA ASP A 884 -60.45 18.08 -64.56
C ASP A 884 -61.64 17.29 -63.98
N SER A 885 -62.87 17.59 -64.41
CA SER A 885 -64.12 16.98 -63.95
C SER A 885 -65.30 17.40 -64.83
N ALA A 886 -66.41 16.66 -64.78
CA ALA A 886 -67.62 17.00 -65.54
C ALA A 886 -68.14 18.40 -65.15
N GLY A 887 -68.04 19.35 -66.08
CA GLY A 887 -68.48 20.75 -65.90
C GLY A 887 -67.44 21.74 -65.41
N ALA A 888 -66.19 21.34 -65.23
CA ALA A 888 -65.10 22.31 -65.10
C ALA A 888 -64.78 22.98 -66.44
N ALA A 889 -64.16 24.16 -66.38
CA ALA A 889 -63.69 24.85 -67.58
C ALA A 889 -62.48 24.11 -68.18
N ASN A 890 -62.47 23.95 -69.49
CA ASN A 890 -61.40 23.20 -70.17
C ASN A 890 -60.11 24.02 -70.12
N GLY A 891 -59.03 23.33 -69.77
CA GLY A 891 -57.67 23.84 -69.62
C GLY A 891 -56.70 23.17 -70.59
N THR A 892 -55.43 23.61 -70.53
CA THR A 892 -54.33 23.00 -71.27
C THR A 892 -53.97 21.63 -70.70
N TRP A 893 -53.30 20.79 -71.49
CA TRP A 893 -52.78 19.50 -71.02
C TRP A 893 -51.87 19.69 -69.80
N ALA A 894 -52.22 19.03 -68.69
CA ALA A 894 -51.52 19.17 -67.41
C ALA A 894 -50.12 18.50 -67.41
N GLY A 895 -49.87 17.56 -68.33
CA GLY A 895 -48.57 16.92 -68.45
C GLY A 895 -48.21 15.98 -67.29
N GLY A 896 -46.96 15.50 -67.30
CA GLY A 896 -46.38 14.75 -66.19
C GLY A 896 -47.03 13.40 -65.97
N THR A 897 -47.61 13.19 -64.78
CA THR A 897 -48.23 11.94 -64.33
C THR A 897 -49.75 11.89 -64.55
N SER A 898 -50.36 12.94 -65.12
CA SER A 898 -51.79 12.98 -65.39
C SER A 898 -52.21 11.89 -66.38
N VAL A 899 -53.39 11.31 -66.16
CA VAL A 899 -53.95 10.28 -67.04
C VAL A 899 -54.85 10.95 -68.07
N ALA A 900 -54.47 10.84 -69.34
CA ALA A 900 -55.27 11.31 -70.45
C ALA A 900 -56.46 10.39 -70.66
N THR A 901 -57.66 10.90 -70.39
CA THR A 901 -58.90 10.12 -70.39
C THR A 901 -59.80 10.54 -71.55
N PHE A 902 -59.93 9.69 -72.56
CA PHE A 902 -60.76 9.91 -73.73
C PHE A 902 -62.15 9.31 -73.54
N GLY A 903 -62.91 9.87 -72.59
CA GLY A 903 -64.31 9.53 -72.38
C GLY A 903 -65.26 10.51 -73.07
N GLY A 904 -66.54 10.16 -73.13
CA GLY A 904 -67.60 11.06 -73.57
C GLY A 904 -68.66 10.41 -74.45
N ALA A 905 -69.80 11.09 -74.63
CA ALA A 905 -70.92 10.57 -75.43
C ALA A 905 -70.62 10.52 -76.94
N SER A 906 -69.58 11.21 -77.40
CA SER A 906 -69.20 11.37 -78.80
C SER A 906 -67.81 10.82 -79.09
N GLY A 907 -67.72 9.82 -79.97
CA GLY A 907 -66.44 9.39 -80.55
C GLY A 907 -65.81 10.46 -81.45
N GLY A 908 -64.49 10.47 -81.58
CA GLY A 908 -63.77 11.45 -82.40
C GLY A 908 -62.32 11.07 -82.67
N THR A 909 -61.62 11.86 -83.49
CA THR A 909 -60.19 11.71 -83.77
C THR A 909 -59.39 12.76 -83.01
N VAL A 910 -58.48 12.31 -82.15
CA VAL A 910 -57.53 13.20 -81.45
C VAL A 910 -56.17 13.14 -82.13
N THR A 911 -55.73 14.26 -82.67
CA THR A 911 -54.41 14.38 -83.30
C THR A 911 -53.39 14.84 -82.26
N VAL A 912 -52.47 13.96 -81.86
CA VAL A 912 -51.39 14.32 -80.92
C VAL A 912 -50.31 15.10 -81.66
N SER A 913 -50.04 16.33 -81.22
CA SER A 913 -49.03 17.20 -81.81
C SER A 913 -47.89 17.45 -80.82
N GLY A 914 -46.65 17.23 -81.27
CA GLY A 914 -45.45 17.29 -80.43
C GLY A 914 -45.29 16.10 -79.47
N THR A 915 -44.34 16.20 -78.54
CA THR A 915 -44.10 15.19 -77.49
C THR A 915 -44.90 15.52 -76.25
N GLN A 916 -45.80 14.63 -75.84
CA GLN A 916 -46.62 14.78 -74.63
C GLN A 916 -46.16 13.81 -73.54
N SER A 917 -45.87 14.33 -72.34
CA SER A 917 -45.63 13.50 -71.14
C SER A 917 -46.96 13.18 -70.47
N MET A 918 -47.19 11.91 -70.11
CA MET A 918 -48.42 11.44 -69.46
C MET A 918 -48.13 10.28 -68.50
N GLY A 919 -48.95 10.16 -67.45
CA GLY A 919 -48.90 9.02 -66.53
C GLY A 919 -49.74 7.82 -66.97
N GLY A 920 -50.58 7.99 -68.00
CA GLY A 920 -51.35 6.91 -68.58
C GLY A 920 -52.34 7.40 -69.65
N LEU A 921 -52.90 6.44 -70.39
CA LEU A 921 -54.01 6.63 -71.33
C LEU A 921 -55.19 5.79 -70.87
N THR A 922 -56.40 6.35 -70.93
CA THR A 922 -57.66 5.66 -70.68
C THR A 922 -58.63 6.06 -71.78
N PHE A 923 -59.32 5.10 -72.38
CA PHE A 923 -60.36 5.30 -73.39
C PHE A 923 -61.68 4.80 -72.84
#